data_AF-A0A7G1G583-F1
#
_entry.id   AF-A0A7G1G583-F1
#
_cell.length_a   1.000
_cell.length_b   1.000
_cell.length_c   1.000
_cell.angle_alpha   90.00
_cell.angle_beta   90.00
_cell.angle_gamma   90.00
#
_symmetry.space_group_name_H-M   'P 1'
#
loop_
_entity.id
_entity.type
_entity.pdbx_description
1 polymer ?
#
loop_
_entity_poly.entity_id
_entity_poly.type
_entity_poly.pdbx_seq_one_letter_code
_entity_poly.pdbx_strand_id
1 'polypeptide(L)'
;MKTENKCKYLIFKDDEEKLKKLKENAVKKIGIIQWYTDKNIKLILEKQSTGILKYWIENEKSIKIKHDLIEKLKDSKLIVKVKYVIKKDPEIILYEYLTPFNLNYSKNINYMLEIEKKNKICSFEFFEEYEINRYEKISEDDINEYNDKILSTNTINNLLKQYNNDNKNSNELFLDVINYVNNKLLNDVTVIMPCGQAITGNRKNEKTGNTVFDNLKSLKKLDYENSKLTPELQTIYLLKEKGFNIKKIILLLNEPYENIKKNIVEELDLTFQNDLNKIYYYLTYTFKKFFKGVEIEYRKLNFNPDDYKTSSTTFKEIWDIMDGIFEKEKNNEIIIDVAPGVKYLGIILSFYSMFNQKNFYYKYERQHNLVKIPQFGIDWDYNYIDESYSILKAYKDSENKEMFDLSDLLSFPDILYKIMKISNEGIISFFPLEKIFDKLKEKREMPFGYGEKYLHLLKNNNLKAYLKDGIIKKWSTMWMGDQIPETVEHSQRHSKRLMEFTVNLINTLSESIFLNVDNLEEEYNNDISYKDLLYFIFGVALNIHDLGHTYPKYFVDGKTYYLDSLPSLVRDLHNELTLQLIDNKEYDILAEIKPFSSNSKTLKEIFGDKTEEVKEAIKMICKYHRGYLEVEEDLNSKDKEKNFIKPLKIKTDKLINIYNPMNNKLKKIVIHLAKWIKFIDGTDVQADRIITDSYHKNRIERTKNEIFYLIDKTKEFEFYKVYKTDLENIKKYLKEENYKDLDNTAKRLENNIYDNIDKITFELEIIDKIAFKARQFNHFTKHSRVSAIYPTWFEDNSKDEKILHIKIIENKNLKNEKDSSVDFIEEIKEDIKKEFENAYISKEKNITKIIFD
;
A
#
# COMPACT_ATOMS: atom_id res chain seq x y z
N MET A 1 -29.79 32.64 2.70
CA MET A 1 -28.57 32.72 3.51
C MET A 1 -28.81 31.97 4.81
N LYS A 2 -28.26 30.76 4.98
CA LYS A 2 -28.20 30.13 6.31
C LYS A 2 -27.07 30.83 7.06
N THR A 3 -27.39 31.55 8.14
CA THR A 3 -26.39 32.12 9.04
C THR A 3 -25.69 30.97 9.76
N GLU A 4 -24.51 30.59 9.28
CA GLU A 4 -23.59 29.69 9.99
C GLU A 4 -23.07 30.44 11.23
N ASN A 5 -23.49 30.02 12.42
CA ASN A 5 -22.94 30.57 13.67
C ASN A 5 -21.66 29.80 14.00
N LYS A 6 -20.49 30.39 13.71
CA LYS A 6 -19.17 29.88 14.12
C LYS A 6 -18.81 30.45 15.49
N CYS A 7 -18.39 29.58 16.41
CA CYS A 7 -17.88 29.97 17.72
C CYS A 7 -16.45 29.42 17.87
N LYS A 8 -15.50 30.27 18.27
CA LYS A 8 -14.11 29.85 18.54
C LYS A 8 -13.75 30.09 20.00
N TYR A 9 -12.96 29.17 20.53
CA TYR A 9 -12.52 29.11 21.92
C TYR A 9 -11.00 28.83 21.91
N LEU A 10 -10.22 29.53 22.75
CA LEU A 10 -8.79 29.20 22.94
C LEU A 10 -8.63 28.30 24.16
N ILE A 11 -7.74 27.32 24.05
CA ILE A 11 -7.46 26.39 25.14
C ILE A 11 -5.97 26.49 25.50
N PHE A 12 -5.69 26.81 26.76
CA PHE A 12 -4.34 26.88 27.30
C PHE A 12 -3.85 25.48 27.72
N LYS A 13 -2.52 25.31 27.78
CA LYS A 13 -1.86 24.00 27.94
C LYS A 13 -2.21 23.27 29.26
N ASP A 14 -2.62 24.00 30.28
CA ASP A 14 -2.76 23.47 31.65
C ASP A 14 -3.96 22.51 31.83
N ASP A 15 -4.74 22.26 30.79
CA ASP A 15 -5.92 21.38 30.77
C ASP A 15 -5.64 20.03 30.03
N GLU A 16 -4.50 19.39 30.36
CA GLU A 16 -3.94 18.23 29.62
C GLU A 16 -4.90 17.03 29.53
N GLU A 17 -5.64 16.71 30.60
CA GLU A 17 -6.55 15.56 30.65
C GLU A 17 -7.75 15.73 29.70
N LYS A 18 -8.29 16.96 29.59
CA LYS A 18 -9.39 17.27 28.68
C LYS A 18 -8.95 17.27 27.22
N LEU A 19 -7.78 17.84 26.94
CA LEU A 19 -7.18 17.82 25.60
C LEU A 19 -6.92 16.38 25.13
N LYS A 20 -6.50 15.50 26.04
CA LYS A 20 -6.33 14.07 25.74
C LYS A 20 -7.67 13.42 25.35
N LYS A 21 -8.74 13.63 26.13
CA LYS A 21 -10.09 13.13 25.84
C LYS A 21 -10.61 13.62 24.47
N LEU A 22 -10.43 14.90 24.16
CA LEU A 22 -10.84 15.47 22.86
C LEU A 22 -10.06 14.86 21.68
N LYS A 23 -8.75 14.64 21.84
CA LYS A 23 -7.92 13.98 20.80
C LYS A 23 -8.28 12.51 20.62
N GLU A 24 -8.57 11.79 21.69
CA GLU A 24 -9.00 10.39 21.65
C GLU A 24 -10.36 10.22 20.94
N ASN A 25 -11.25 11.20 21.09
CA ASN A 25 -12.55 11.23 20.40
C ASN A 25 -12.47 11.75 18.95
N ALA A 26 -11.28 12.09 18.45
CA ALA A 26 -11.14 12.61 17.09
C ALA A 26 -11.37 11.51 16.05
N VAL A 27 -12.37 11.68 15.20
CA VAL A 27 -12.65 10.77 14.07
C VAL A 27 -11.65 10.92 12.92
N LYS A 28 -10.96 12.07 12.84
CA LYS A 28 -10.00 12.36 11.76
C LYS A 28 -8.91 13.31 12.23
N LYS A 29 -7.67 13.06 11.78
CA LYS A 29 -6.49 13.88 12.06
C LYS A 29 -5.86 14.36 10.75
N ILE A 30 -5.68 15.67 10.59
CA ILE A 30 -5.20 16.29 9.35
C ILE A 30 -4.05 17.24 9.69
N GLY A 31 -2.89 17.05 9.07
CA GLY A 31 -1.76 17.97 9.16
C GLY A 31 -1.92 19.11 8.17
N ILE A 32 -1.61 20.33 8.60
CA ILE A 32 -1.72 21.53 7.78
C ILE A 32 -0.44 22.35 7.94
N ILE A 33 0.19 22.65 6.82
CA ILE A 33 1.31 23.58 6.73
C ILE A 33 0.85 24.74 5.87
N GLN A 34 0.78 25.94 6.43
CA GLN A 34 0.22 27.12 5.78
C GLN A 34 1.28 28.21 5.65
N TRP A 35 1.48 28.66 4.42
CA TRP A 35 2.31 29.80 4.08
C TRP A 35 1.43 31.00 3.73
N TYR A 36 1.73 32.12 4.36
CA TYR A 36 1.07 33.39 4.11
C TYR A 36 1.85 34.14 3.03
N THR A 37 1.34 34.02 1.82
CA THR A 37 1.72 34.78 0.63
C THR A 37 0.52 35.61 0.18
N ASP A 38 0.67 36.42 -0.87
CA ASP A 38 -0.44 37.10 -1.54
C ASP A 38 -1.60 36.16 -1.93
N LYS A 39 -1.33 34.85 -2.00
CA LYS A 39 -2.27 33.83 -2.46
C LYS A 39 -2.57 32.71 -1.46
N ASN A 40 -2.14 32.87 -0.19
CA ASN A 40 -2.40 31.93 0.93
C ASN A 40 -2.30 30.44 0.55
N ILE A 41 -1.09 29.90 0.60
CA ILE A 41 -0.80 28.53 0.15
C ILE A 41 -0.80 27.57 1.35
N LYS A 42 -1.41 26.40 1.20
CA LYS A 42 -1.48 25.35 2.23
C LYS A 42 -1.07 24.00 1.64
N LEU A 43 -0.31 23.22 2.39
CA LEU A 43 -0.14 21.79 2.18
C LEU A 43 -0.96 21.05 3.22
N ILE A 44 -1.88 20.20 2.75
CA ILE A 44 -2.67 19.32 3.59
C ILE A 44 -2.09 17.90 3.54
N LEU A 45 -1.95 17.31 4.71
CA LEU A 45 -1.43 15.96 4.93
C LEU A 45 -2.51 15.15 5.66
N GLU A 46 -3.01 14.09 5.03
CA GLU A 46 -4.08 13.27 5.59
C GLU A 46 -3.69 11.80 5.61
N LYS A 47 -3.73 11.17 6.79
CA LYS A 47 -3.47 9.74 6.93
C LYS A 47 -4.63 8.94 6.34
N GLN A 48 -4.30 8.05 5.42
CA GLN A 48 -5.17 7.04 4.82
C GLN A 48 -4.72 5.64 5.29
N SER A 49 -5.54 4.61 5.08
CA SER A 49 -5.18 3.20 5.37
C SER A 49 -3.97 2.72 4.57
N THR A 50 -3.73 3.31 3.40
CA THR A 50 -2.67 2.93 2.45
C THR A 50 -1.49 3.90 2.40
N GLY A 51 -1.50 4.98 3.17
CA GLY A 51 -0.42 5.98 3.15
C GLY A 51 -0.82 7.35 3.71
N ILE A 52 -0.12 8.41 3.27
CA ILE A 52 -0.46 9.80 3.58
C ILE A 52 -0.76 10.53 2.27
N LEU A 53 -1.99 10.97 2.10
CA LEU A 53 -2.43 11.84 1.02
C LEU A 53 -1.83 13.23 1.22
N LYS A 54 -1.28 13.82 0.15
CA LYS A 54 -0.68 15.15 0.15
C LYS A 54 -1.29 15.97 -0.98
N TYR A 55 -1.84 17.14 -0.65
CA TYR A 55 -2.37 18.04 -1.66
C TYR A 55 -2.17 19.50 -1.27
N TRP A 56 -1.94 20.32 -2.29
CA TRP A 56 -1.66 21.74 -2.15
C TRP A 56 -2.91 22.55 -2.47
N ILE A 57 -3.15 23.59 -1.69
CA ILE A 57 -4.30 24.50 -1.83
C ILE A 57 -3.78 25.94 -1.93
N GLU A 58 -4.30 26.70 -2.87
CA GLU A 58 -4.13 28.15 -3.01
C GLU A 58 -5.52 28.79 -3.04
N ASN A 59 -5.82 29.70 -2.11
CA ASN A 59 -7.15 30.35 -2.01
C ASN A 59 -8.34 29.38 -2.16
N GLU A 60 -8.30 28.26 -1.44
CA GLU A 60 -9.32 27.18 -1.45
C GLU A 60 -9.44 26.35 -2.73
N LYS A 61 -8.51 26.51 -3.67
CA LYS A 61 -8.40 25.68 -4.89
C LYS A 61 -7.18 24.79 -4.83
N SER A 62 -7.29 23.56 -5.30
CA SER A 62 -6.12 22.67 -5.42
C SER A 62 -5.14 23.20 -6.46
N ILE A 63 -3.83 23.09 -6.20
CA ILE A 63 -2.80 23.50 -7.16
C ILE A 63 -1.72 22.43 -7.35
N LYS A 64 -1.07 22.45 -8.51
CA LYS A 64 0.17 21.71 -8.75
C LYS A 64 1.36 22.54 -8.27
N ILE A 65 2.14 21.99 -7.34
CA ILE A 65 3.34 22.67 -6.86
C ILE A 65 4.45 22.63 -7.93
N LYS A 66 5.07 23.78 -8.20
CA LYS A 66 6.22 23.93 -9.10
C LYS A 66 7.45 24.36 -8.31
N HIS A 67 8.65 24.08 -8.85
CA HIS A 67 9.92 24.42 -8.20
C HIS A 67 10.01 25.90 -7.81
N ASP A 68 9.67 26.81 -8.73
CA ASP A 68 9.73 28.26 -8.49
C ASP A 68 8.82 28.74 -7.35
N LEU A 69 7.70 28.03 -7.14
CA LEU A 69 6.80 28.33 -6.03
C LEU A 69 7.42 27.91 -4.69
N ILE A 70 8.06 26.74 -4.65
CA ILE A 70 8.75 26.24 -3.45
C ILE A 70 9.81 27.23 -2.98
N GLU A 71 10.60 27.80 -3.90
CA GLU A 71 11.61 28.81 -3.55
C GLU A 71 10.97 30.04 -2.88
N LYS A 72 9.85 30.55 -3.40
CA LYS A 72 9.12 31.68 -2.78
C LYS A 72 8.56 31.35 -1.40
N LEU A 73 8.11 30.11 -1.19
CA LEU A 73 7.53 29.68 0.08
C LEU A 73 8.54 29.69 1.23
N LYS A 74 9.84 29.51 0.96
CA LYS A 74 10.88 29.50 2.00
C LYS A 74 11.01 30.81 2.75
N ASP A 75 10.75 31.93 2.07
CA ASP A 75 10.78 33.29 2.63
C ASP A 75 9.42 33.75 3.17
N SER A 76 8.37 32.94 2.99
CA SER A 76 7.02 33.28 3.40
C SER A 76 6.77 32.94 4.87
N LYS A 77 5.90 33.70 5.54
CA LYS A 77 5.49 33.40 6.93
C LYS A 77 4.79 32.06 6.99
N LEU A 78 5.12 31.24 7.98
CA LEU A 78 4.71 29.84 8.09
C LEU A 78 3.94 29.56 9.40
N ILE A 79 2.85 28.81 9.30
CA ILE A 79 2.14 28.20 10.42
C ILE A 79 2.02 26.70 10.19
N VAL A 80 2.26 25.92 11.24
CA VAL A 80 2.15 24.46 11.23
C VAL A 80 1.12 24.03 12.28
N LYS A 81 0.14 23.23 11.90
CA LYS A 81 -0.92 22.76 12.81
C LYS A 81 -1.45 21.38 12.48
N VAL A 82 -2.06 20.73 13.46
CA VAL A 82 -2.88 19.53 13.29
C VAL A 82 -4.33 19.88 13.57
N LYS A 83 -5.22 19.54 12.64
CA LYS A 83 -6.67 19.63 12.76
C LYS A 83 -7.21 18.27 13.21
N TYR A 84 -7.79 18.21 14.40
CA TYR A 84 -8.55 17.08 14.92
C TYR A 84 -10.03 17.35 14.67
N VAL A 85 -10.66 16.55 13.80
CA VAL A 85 -12.11 16.58 13.61
C VAL A 85 -12.72 15.66 14.66
N ILE A 86 -13.42 16.25 15.62
CA ILE A 86 -14.05 15.51 16.71
C ILE A 86 -15.43 15.03 16.26
N LYS A 87 -16.19 15.92 15.61
CA LYS A 87 -17.52 15.61 15.08
C LYS A 87 -17.75 16.39 13.79
N LYS A 88 -18.53 15.81 12.87
CA LYS A 88 -18.88 16.44 11.59
C LYS A 88 -20.18 17.25 11.62
N ASP A 89 -21.11 16.91 12.52
CA ASP A 89 -22.38 17.64 12.69
C ASP A 89 -22.86 17.65 14.16
N PRO A 90 -22.89 18.82 14.85
CA PRO A 90 -22.23 20.06 14.43
C PRO A 90 -20.73 19.84 14.23
N GLU A 91 -20.08 20.65 13.39
CA GLU A 91 -18.65 20.48 13.12
C GLU A 91 -17.84 21.00 14.32
N ILE A 92 -17.12 20.11 15.00
CA ILE A 92 -16.26 20.42 16.13
C ILE A 92 -14.83 20.08 15.75
N ILE A 93 -13.97 21.09 15.80
CA ILE A 93 -12.59 21.01 15.36
C ILE A 93 -11.69 21.50 16.48
N LEU A 94 -10.67 20.72 16.81
CA LEU A 94 -9.55 21.18 17.63
C LEU A 94 -8.32 21.36 16.75
N TYR A 95 -7.76 22.57 16.71
CA TYR A 95 -6.46 22.85 16.12
C TYR A 95 -5.39 22.79 17.19
N GLU A 96 -4.35 21.99 16.95
CA GLU A 96 -3.10 22.00 17.71
C GLU A 96 -2.04 22.71 16.89
N TYR A 97 -1.55 23.86 17.36
CA TYR A 97 -0.44 24.57 16.74
C TYR A 97 0.87 23.89 17.12
N LEU A 98 1.64 23.51 16.10
CA LEU A 98 2.88 22.77 16.25
C LEU A 98 4.07 23.71 16.19
N THR A 99 5.08 23.45 17.02
CA THR A 99 6.32 24.26 17.10
C THR A 99 7.52 23.43 16.63
N PRO A 100 7.58 22.99 15.36
CA PRO A 100 8.75 22.25 14.87
C PRO A 100 10.01 23.10 15.01
N PHE A 101 11.10 22.51 15.49
CA PHE A 101 12.40 23.18 15.65
C PHE A 101 12.32 24.50 16.45
N ASN A 102 11.50 24.51 17.51
CA ASN A 102 11.28 25.67 18.40
C ASN A 102 10.69 26.91 17.70
N LEU A 103 9.88 26.70 16.67
CA LEU A 103 9.08 27.77 16.07
C LEU A 103 8.20 28.43 17.15
N ASN A 104 8.55 29.66 17.55
CA ASN A 104 7.87 30.39 18.61
C ASN A 104 6.72 31.24 18.05
N TYR A 105 5.50 30.94 18.51
CA TYR A 105 4.33 31.78 18.30
C TYR A 105 4.26 32.84 19.40
N SER A 106 3.69 34.01 19.12
CA SER A 106 3.68 35.18 20.03
C SER A 106 2.88 35.02 21.33
N LYS A 107 2.21 33.87 21.55
CA LYS A 107 1.48 33.53 22.79
C LYS A 107 1.65 32.03 23.13
N ASN A 108 1.55 31.68 24.41
CA ASN A 108 1.57 30.29 24.96
C ASN A 108 0.32 29.45 24.60
N ILE A 109 -0.36 29.74 23.49
CA ILE A 109 -1.59 29.05 23.11
C ILE A 109 -1.26 27.99 22.07
N ASN A 110 -1.35 26.73 22.50
CA ASN A 110 -1.07 25.57 21.65
C ASN A 110 -2.35 25.02 21.00
N TYR A 111 -3.54 25.44 21.44
CA TYR A 111 -4.81 24.84 21.02
C TYR A 111 -5.91 25.87 20.77
N MET A 112 -6.71 25.64 19.72
CA MET A 112 -7.92 26.40 19.41
C MET A 112 -9.07 25.44 19.07
N LEU A 113 -10.19 25.56 19.76
CA LEU A 113 -11.42 24.81 19.51
C LEU A 113 -12.37 25.67 18.68
N GLU A 114 -12.80 25.16 17.53
CA GLU A 114 -13.77 25.77 16.63
C GLU A 114 -15.03 24.91 16.57
N ILE A 115 -16.18 25.54 16.75
CA ILE A 115 -17.50 24.90 16.72
C ILE A 115 -18.36 25.62 15.69
N GLU A 116 -18.73 24.91 14.64
CA GLU A 116 -19.56 25.40 13.55
C GLU A 116 -20.94 24.74 13.58
N LYS A 117 -21.97 25.56 13.86
CA LYS A 117 -23.37 25.10 13.93
C LYS A 117 -24.04 25.25 12.57
N LYS A 118 -24.32 24.13 11.90
CA LYS A 118 -25.07 24.10 10.63
C LYS A 118 -26.60 24.15 10.83
N ASN A 119 -27.11 23.70 11.98
CA ASN A 119 -28.53 23.73 12.35
C ASN A 119 -28.77 24.32 13.76
N LYS A 120 -29.93 24.94 13.98
CA LYS A 120 -30.28 25.72 15.21
C LYS A 120 -30.47 24.89 16.49
N ILE A 121 -30.48 23.56 16.44
CA ILE A 121 -30.84 22.70 17.57
C ILE A 121 -29.63 21.84 17.96
N CYS A 122 -28.88 22.28 18.96
CA CYS A 122 -27.95 21.46 19.71
C CYS A 122 -28.23 21.76 21.18
N SER A 123 -28.63 20.75 21.97
CA SER A 123 -29.00 20.92 23.38
C SER A 123 -27.78 21.32 24.23
N PHE A 124 -28.03 21.96 25.38
CA PHE A 124 -26.98 22.33 26.34
C PHE A 124 -26.22 21.11 26.88
N GLU A 125 -26.91 19.97 27.04
CA GLU A 125 -26.35 18.67 27.46
C GLU A 125 -25.21 18.18 26.55
N PHE A 126 -25.24 18.53 25.26
CA PHE A 126 -24.20 18.16 24.30
C PHE A 126 -22.86 18.87 24.57
N PHE A 127 -22.89 20.10 25.08
CA PHE A 127 -21.65 20.81 25.45
C PHE A 127 -21.09 20.29 26.78
N GLU A 128 -21.96 19.80 27.67
CA GLU A 128 -21.58 19.19 28.95
C GLU A 128 -20.80 17.89 28.78
N GLU A 129 -21.16 17.04 27.81
CA GLU A 129 -20.47 15.77 27.51
C GLU A 129 -18.96 15.96 27.23
N TYR A 130 -18.62 17.09 26.61
CA TYR A 130 -17.26 17.49 26.26
C TYR A 130 -16.71 18.63 27.16
N GLU A 131 -17.44 18.99 28.22
CA GLU A 131 -17.15 20.08 29.15
C GLU A 131 -16.87 21.46 28.50
N ILE A 132 -17.44 21.73 27.32
CA ILE A 132 -17.11 22.90 26.51
C ILE A 132 -17.57 24.22 27.18
N ASN A 133 -18.58 24.14 28.04
CA ASN A 133 -19.18 25.26 28.77
C ASN A 133 -18.18 25.99 29.69
N ARG A 134 -16.98 25.42 29.89
CA ARG A 134 -15.91 25.97 30.71
C ARG A 134 -14.87 26.77 29.90
N TYR A 135 -14.96 26.80 28.57
CA TYR A 135 -14.04 27.57 27.73
C TYR A 135 -14.54 28.98 27.47
N GLU A 136 -13.66 29.97 27.55
CA GLU A 136 -13.97 31.36 27.23
C GLU A 136 -14.22 31.53 25.73
N LYS A 137 -15.40 32.02 25.37
CA LYS A 137 -15.76 32.38 24.00
C LYS A 137 -15.07 33.70 23.64
N ILE A 138 -14.49 33.76 22.45
CA ILE A 138 -13.71 34.92 22.00
C ILE A 138 -14.50 35.70 20.94
N SER A 139 -14.36 37.02 20.94
CA SER A 139 -14.98 37.89 19.93
C SER A 139 -14.30 37.75 18.56
N GLU A 140 -14.98 38.13 17.47
CA GLU A 140 -14.39 38.09 16.12
C GLU A 140 -13.20 39.05 15.95
N ASP A 141 -13.22 40.19 16.63
CA ASP A 141 -12.13 41.18 16.60
C ASP A 141 -10.87 40.64 17.30
N ASP A 142 -11.03 39.97 18.45
CA ASP A 142 -9.94 39.32 19.18
C ASP A 142 -9.32 38.16 18.38
N ILE A 143 -10.10 37.46 17.55
CA ILE A 143 -9.62 36.38 16.67
C ILE A 143 -8.75 36.94 15.55
N ASN A 144 -9.13 38.08 14.94
CA ASN A 144 -8.36 38.71 13.87
C ASN A 144 -7.04 39.26 14.42
N GLU A 145 -7.08 39.97 15.55
CA GLU A 145 -5.88 40.43 16.25
C GLU A 145 -4.99 39.26 16.67
N TYR A 146 -5.59 38.13 17.06
CA TYR A 146 -4.86 36.91 17.41
C TYR A 146 -4.18 36.26 16.21
N ASN A 147 -4.86 36.15 15.06
CA ASN A 147 -4.24 35.63 13.83
C ASN A 147 -3.06 36.50 13.38
N ASP A 148 -3.21 37.83 13.42
CA ASP A 148 -2.14 38.78 13.11
C ASP A 148 -0.97 38.67 14.09
N LYS A 149 -1.25 38.40 15.38
CA LYS A 149 -0.24 38.17 16.40
C LYS A 149 0.46 36.81 16.27
N ILE A 150 -0.23 35.71 15.95
CA ILE A 150 0.42 34.38 15.72
C ILE A 150 1.47 34.48 14.61
N LEU A 151 1.24 35.36 13.62
CA LEU A 151 2.10 35.62 12.47
C LEU A 151 3.34 36.48 12.80
N SER A 152 4.21 35.98 13.68
CA SER A 152 5.58 36.51 13.82
C SER A 152 6.40 36.25 12.55
N THR A 153 7.63 36.76 12.50
CA THR A 153 8.60 36.65 11.38
C THR A 153 9.05 35.20 11.07
N ASN A 154 8.29 34.18 11.43
CA ASN A 154 8.65 32.77 11.29
C ASN A 154 8.64 32.35 9.81
N THR A 155 9.83 32.32 9.21
CA THR A 155 10.10 31.80 7.86
C THR A 155 11.04 30.60 7.97
N ILE A 156 11.11 29.77 6.93
CA ILE A 156 12.05 28.63 6.90
C ILE A 156 13.49 29.13 7.02
N ASN A 157 13.81 30.25 6.37
CA ASN A 157 15.13 30.86 6.46
C ASN A 157 15.46 31.40 7.87
N ASN A 158 14.48 31.86 8.64
CA ASN A 158 14.70 32.26 10.03
C ASN A 158 14.88 31.06 10.97
N LEU A 159 14.16 29.96 10.74
CA LEU A 159 14.41 28.70 11.45
C LEU A 159 15.83 28.17 11.18
N LEU A 160 16.30 28.22 9.92
CA LEU A 160 17.69 27.84 9.58
C LEU A 160 18.70 28.63 10.41
N LYS A 161 18.52 29.95 10.53
CA LYS A 161 19.40 30.83 11.34
C LYS A 161 19.34 30.51 12.84
N GLN A 162 18.19 30.10 13.36
CA GLN A 162 18.05 29.71 14.76
C GLN A 162 18.66 28.35 15.07
N TYR A 163 18.67 27.44 14.08
CA TYR A 163 19.10 26.06 14.26
C TYR A 163 20.60 25.83 14.01
N ASN A 164 21.38 26.88 13.69
CA ASN A 164 22.85 26.93 13.54
C ASN A 164 23.54 25.56 13.39
N ASN A 165 23.25 24.89 12.28
CA ASN A 165 23.92 23.65 11.90
C ASN A 165 24.58 23.92 10.55
N ASP A 166 25.92 23.98 10.52
CA ASP A 166 26.74 24.48 9.41
C ASP A 166 26.52 23.79 8.04
N ASN A 167 25.68 22.76 7.96
CA ASN A 167 25.51 21.90 6.78
C ASN A 167 24.08 21.78 6.22
N LYS A 168 23.03 22.33 6.88
CA LYS A 168 21.66 22.19 6.37
C LYS A 168 21.25 23.33 5.44
N ASN A 169 20.70 22.99 4.28
CA ASN A 169 20.13 23.98 3.35
C ASN A 169 18.61 24.17 3.55
N SER A 170 18.06 25.19 2.90
CA SER A 170 16.64 25.53 3.02
C SER A 170 15.68 24.47 2.46
N ASN A 171 16.11 23.66 1.49
CA ASN A 171 15.31 22.54 0.97
C ASN A 171 15.18 21.42 2.01
N GLU A 172 16.27 21.09 2.70
CA GLU A 172 16.25 20.08 3.75
C GLU A 172 15.34 20.47 4.90
N LEU A 173 15.42 21.73 5.37
CA LEU A 173 14.54 22.19 6.44
C LEU A 173 13.06 22.23 6.01
N PHE A 174 12.79 22.62 4.76
CA PHE A 174 11.44 22.56 4.18
C PHE A 174 10.87 21.13 4.26
N LEU A 175 11.65 20.13 3.85
CA LEU A 175 11.27 18.72 3.94
C LEU A 175 11.16 18.22 5.39
N ASP A 176 12.04 18.67 6.28
CA ASP A 176 12.02 18.32 7.70
C ASP A 176 10.75 18.83 8.40
N VAL A 177 10.25 20.02 8.06
CA VAL A 177 8.95 20.52 8.56
C VAL A 177 7.81 19.62 8.07
N ILE A 178 7.82 19.22 6.79
CA ILE A 178 6.82 18.29 6.25
C ILE A 178 6.89 16.94 6.97
N ASN A 179 8.09 16.41 7.19
CA ASN A 179 8.31 15.16 7.90
C ASN A 179 7.89 15.25 9.37
N TYR A 180 8.11 16.38 10.03
CA TYR A 180 7.63 16.61 11.40
C TYR A 180 6.11 16.43 11.49
N VAL A 181 5.36 17.03 10.56
CA VAL A 181 3.90 16.89 10.53
C VAL A 181 3.48 15.48 10.19
N ASN A 182 4.15 14.82 9.23
CA ASN A 182 3.89 13.40 8.93
C ASN A 182 4.07 12.53 10.19
N ASN A 183 5.16 12.72 10.93
CA ASN A 183 5.43 11.98 12.17
C ASN A 183 4.41 12.29 13.27
N LYS A 184 3.88 13.53 13.33
CA LYS A 184 2.78 13.87 14.22
C LYS A 184 1.47 13.19 13.84
N LEU A 185 1.23 12.90 12.58
CA LEU A 185 0.01 12.22 12.10
C LEU A 185 0.04 10.70 12.32
N LEU A 186 1.21 10.14 12.59
CA LEU A 186 1.36 8.73 12.95
C LEU A 186 0.63 8.41 14.27
N ASN A 187 0.37 7.11 14.47
CA ASN A 187 -0.19 6.62 15.72
C ASN A 187 0.84 6.77 16.85
N ASP A 188 0.43 6.40 18.06
CA ASP A 188 1.35 6.26 19.18
C ASP A 188 2.54 5.36 18.80
N VAL A 189 3.72 5.78 19.23
CA VAL A 189 4.98 5.14 18.85
C VAL A 189 5.52 4.30 20.01
N THR A 190 5.90 3.07 19.69
CA THR A 190 6.67 2.18 20.54
C THR A 190 8.12 2.13 20.03
N VAL A 191 9.07 2.54 20.86
CA VAL A 191 10.50 2.54 20.50
C VAL A 191 11.18 1.31 21.08
N ILE A 192 11.85 0.52 20.24
CA ILE A 192 12.63 -0.64 20.64
C ILE A 192 14.11 -0.29 20.53
N MET A 193 14.88 -0.52 21.59
CA MET A 193 16.32 -0.28 21.59
C MET A 193 17.08 -1.27 22.46
N PRO A 194 18.28 -1.71 22.05
CA PRO A 194 19.18 -2.44 22.92
C PRO A 194 19.79 -1.50 23.98
N CYS A 195 20.21 -2.04 25.12
CA CYS A 195 20.81 -1.22 26.18
C CYS A 195 22.35 -1.22 26.11
N GLY A 196 22.95 -0.04 26.22
CA GLY A 196 24.40 0.13 26.31
C GLY A 196 24.97 -0.15 27.70
N GLN A 197 26.15 -0.76 27.75
CA GLN A 197 26.94 -0.91 28.99
C GLN A 197 27.76 0.34 29.34
N ALA A 198 27.61 1.46 28.61
CA ALA A 198 28.45 2.65 28.81
C ALA A 198 28.37 3.23 30.24
N ILE A 199 27.27 2.99 30.96
CA ILE A 199 27.08 3.42 32.36
C ILE A 199 27.99 2.64 33.33
N THR A 200 28.44 1.42 32.97
CA THR A 200 29.35 0.59 33.78
C THR A 200 30.84 0.82 33.46
N GLY A 201 31.17 1.57 32.40
CA GLY A 201 32.53 1.73 31.89
C GLY A 201 33.49 2.61 32.71
N ASN A 202 33.02 3.33 33.74
CA ASN A 202 33.89 4.10 34.64
C ASN A 202 34.51 3.23 35.74
N ARG A 203 35.29 2.21 35.35
CA ARG A 203 36.05 1.33 36.25
C ARG A 203 37.10 2.05 37.12
N LYS A 204 37.38 3.35 36.89
CA LYS A 204 38.32 4.12 37.73
C LYS A 204 37.72 4.68 39.03
N ASN A 205 36.40 4.62 39.24
CA ASN A 205 35.73 5.16 40.43
C ASN A 205 34.89 4.10 41.19
N GLU A 206 35.43 2.89 41.36
CA GLU A 206 34.76 1.79 42.08
C GLU A 206 34.54 2.01 43.59
N LYS A 207 34.91 3.16 44.15
CA LYS A 207 34.75 3.37 45.61
C LYS A 207 33.34 3.69 46.07
N THR A 208 32.41 4.09 45.21
CA THR A 208 31.01 4.33 45.60
C THR A 208 30.04 4.15 44.42
N GLY A 209 29.33 3.01 44.41
CA GLY A 209 28.23 2.75 43.46
C GLY A 209 27.09 3.79 43.47
N ASN A 210 27.08 4.71 44.45
CA ASN A 210 26.12 5.79 44.64
C ASN A 210 26.30 6.98 43.66
N THR A 211 27.52 7.22 43.15
CA THR A 211 27.82 8.46 42.39
C THR A 211 27.00 8.67 41.12
N VAL A 212 26.63 7.60 40.39
CA VAL A 212 25.85 7.71 39.15
C VAL A 212 24.40 8.14 39.42
N PHE A 213 23.79 7.63 40.48
CA PHE A 213 22.41 7.96 40.86
C PHE A 213 22.31 9.29 41.62
N ASP A 214 23.34 9.64 42.40
CA ASP A 214 23.41 10.95 43.06
C ASP A 214 23.51 12.10 42.04
N ASN A 215 24.26 11.90 40.96
CA ASN A 215 24.32 12.85 39.83
C ASN A 215 22.99 12.96 39.06
N LEU A 216 22.12 11.95 39.11
CA LEU A 216 20.80 12.01 38.49
C LEU A 216 19.80 12.81 39.31
N LYS A 217 19.90 12.77 40.65
CA LYS A 217 19.04 13.56 41.55
C LYS A 217 19.27 15.06 41.34
N SER A 218 20.49 15.50 40.99
CA SER A 218 20.83 16.92 40.79
C SER A 218 20.43 17.51 39.41
N LEU A 219 20.14 16.69 38.40
CA LEU A 219 19.71 17.16 37.08
C LEU A 219 18.30 17.76 37.13
N LYS A 220 18.17 19.08 36.90
CA LYS A 220 16.89 19.83 36.93
C LYS A 220 16.20 19.94 35.56
N LYS A 221 16.94 19.91 34.46
CA LYS A 221 16.43 19.98 33.08
C LYS A 221 17.27 19.10 32.14
N LEU A 222 16.64 18.63 31.08
CA LEU A 222 17.29 17.95 29.95
C LEU A 222 17.85 19.04 29.04
N ASP A 223 19.16 19.07 28.88
CA ASP A 223 19.83 20.00 27.96
C ASP A 223 20.75 19.18 27.06
N TYR A 224 20.39 19.07 25.78
CA TYR A 224 21.09 18.21 24.83
C TYR A 224 22.58 18.56 24.70
N GLU A 225 22.93 19.84 24.82
CA GLU A 225 24.31 20.33 24.66
C GLU A 225 25.12 20.28 25.95
N ASN A 226 24.48 20.43 27.12
CA ASN A 226 25.18 20.48 28.42
C ASN A 226 25.15 19.16 29.21
N SER A 227 24.34 18.16 28.83
CA SER A 227 24.24 16.90 29.57
C SER A 227 24.89 15.74 28.83
N LYS A 228 25.74 14.98 29.55
CA LYS A 228 26.27 13.67 29.15
C LYS A 228 25.12 12.64 29.11
N LEU A 229 24.13 12.85 28.25
CA LEU A 229 23.00 11.95 28.06
C LEU A 229 23.49 10.64 27.47
N THR A 230 22.88 9.54 27.90
CA THR A 230 23.14 8.25 27.26
C THR A 230 22.57 8.25 25.84
N PRO A 231 23.12 7.44 24.92
CA PRO A 231 22.61 7.33 23.56
C PRO A 231 21.10 7.07 23.50
N GLU A 232 20.57 6.26 24.42
CA GLU A 232 19.14 5.94 24.53
C GLU A 232 18.29 7.20 24.79
N LEU A 233 18.71 8.05 25.73
CA LEU A 233 18.02 9.31 26.04
C LEU A 233 18.11 10.30 24.87
N GLN A 234 19.26 10.37 24.19
CA GLN A 234 19.47 11.23 23.03
C GLN A 234 18.54 10.85 21.88
N THR A 235 18.40 9.56 21.56
CA THR A 235 17.48 9.11 20.51
C THR A 235 16.03 9.48 20.83
N ILE A 236 15.57 9.23 22.05
CA ILE A 236 14.19 9.57 22.45
C ILE A 236 13.94 11.08 22.36
N TYR A 237 14.90 11.89 22.79
CA TYR A 237 14.84 13.35 22.66
C TYR A 237 14.72 13.77 21.17
N LEU A 238 15.60 13.26 20.31
CA LEU A 238 15.60 13.55 18.87
C LEU A 238 14.31 13.08 18.17
N LEU A 239 13.77 11.93 18.55
CA LEU A 239 12.49 11.44 18.04
C LEU A 239 11.34 12.39 18.40
N LYS A 240 11.30 12.90 19.64
CA LYS A 240 10.31 13.93 20.02
C LYS A 240 10.53 15.24 19.25
N GLU A 241 11.76 15.68 19.05
CA GLU A 241 12.09 16.85 18.21
C GLU A 241 11.65 16.66 16.74
N LYS A 242 11.71 15.43 16.22
CA LYS A 242 11.20 15.07 14.89
C LYS A 242 9.67 14.89 14.83
N GLY A 243 8.96 15.09 15.93
CA GLY A 243 7.50 15.14 15.97
C GLY A 243 6.81 13.83 16.38
N PHE A 244 7.54 12.76 16.71
CA PHE A 244 6.93 11.49 17.10
C PHE A 244 6.20 11.58 18.46
N ASN A 245 5.05 10.89 18.58
CA ASN A 245 4.34 10.73 19.84
C ASN A 245 4.75 9.42 20.53
N ILE A 246 5.83 9.47 21.31
CA ILE A 246 6.36 8.28 21.98
C ILE A 246 5.49 7.94 23.19
N LYS A 247 4.90 6.75 23.17
CA LYS A 247 4.05 6.22 24.25
C LYS A 247 4.75 5.12 25.04
N LYS A 248 5.51 4.26 24.37
CA LYS A 248 6.18 3.12 25.01
C LYS A 248 7.63 3.01 24.55
N ILE A 249 8.50 2.59 25.46
CA ILE A 249 9.89 2.22 25.19
C ILE A 249 10.09 0.77 25.64
N ILE A 250 10.60 -0.08 24.75
CA ILE A 250 10.96 -1.47 25.03
C ILE A 250 12.48 -1.60 25.00
N LEU A 251 13.06 -1.92 26.15
CA LEU A 251 14.49 -2.08 26.36
C LEU A 251 14.90 -3.54 26.18
N LEU A 252 15.87 -3.82 25.29
CA LEU A 252 16.47 -5.14 25.17
C LEU A 252 17.70 -5.23 26.09
N LEU A 253 17.56 -5.97 27.18
CA LEU A 253 18.54 -6.09 28.25
C LEU A 253 19.43 -7.32 28.02
N ASN A 254 20.72 -7.09 27.85
CA ASN A 254 21.71 -8.15 27.73
C ASN A 254 22.36 -8.51 29.09
N GLU A 255 22.98 -9.68 29.14
CA GLU A 255 23.77 -10.15 30.28
C GLU A 255 25.13 -9.43 30.39
N PRO A 256 25.75 -9.39 31.58
CA PRO A 256 25.27 -9.93 32.86
C PRO A 256 24.26 -9.01 33.58
N TYR A 257 23.33 -9.61 34.33
CA TYR A 257 22.38 -8.88 35.17
C TYR A 257 23.00 -8.49 36.51
N GLU A 258 23.86 -7.46 36.51
CA GLU A 258 24.42 -6.92 37.77
C GLU A 258 23.33 -6.36 38.68
N ASN A 259 23.16 -6.98 39.85
CA ASN A 259 22.13 -6.61 40.82
C ASN A 259 22.45 -5.29 41.54
N ILE A 260 21.51 -4.36 41.50
CA ILE A 260 21.50 -3.16 42.35
C ILE A 260 20.88 -3.51 43.72
N LYS A 261 21.30 -2.82 44.78
CA LYS A 261 20.70 -3.02 46.10
C LYS A 261 19.26 -2.48 46.13
N LYS A 262 18.32 -3.24 46.71
CA LYS A 262 16.89 -2.91 46.80
C LYS A 262 16.61 -1.51 47.31
N ASN A 263 17.32 -1.08 48.36
CA ASN A 263 17.17 0.25 48.96
C ASN A 263 17.43 1.40 47.96
N ILE A 264 18.37 1.24 47.03
CA ILE A 264 18.69 2.27 46.04
C ILE A 264 17.56 2.40 45.00
N VAL A 265 16.90 1.29 44.68
CA VAL A 265 15.78 1.29 43.71
C VAL A 265 14.53 1.90 44.33
N GLU A 266 14.25 1.56 45.58
CA GLU A 266 13.13 2.14 46.34
C GLU A 266 13.30 3.64 46.56
N GLU A 267 14.53 4.14 46.76
CA GLU A 267 14.84 5.58 46.81
C GLU A 267 14.54 6.35 45.51
N LEU A 268 14.36 5.65 44.38
CA LEU A 268 14.05 6.23 43.08
C LEU A 268 12.55 6.11 42.73
N ASP A 269 11.71 5.73 43.70
CA ASP A 269 10.29 5.42 43.52
C ASP A 269 10.05 4.36 42.44
N LEU A 270 10.95 3.37 42.35
CA LEU A 270 10.85 2.22 41.44
C LEU A 270 10.63 0.93 42.22
N THR A 271 9.95 -0.03 41.58
CA THR A 271 9.76 -1.38 42.14
C THR A 271 10.99 -2.23 41.88
N PHE A 272 11.60 -2.76 42.94
CA PHE A 272 12.70 -3.71 42.82
C PHE A 272 12.22 -5.07 42.31
N GLN A 273 12.92 -5.58 41.32
CA GLN A 273 12.73 -6.92 40.73
C GLN A 273 14.09 -7.63 40.68
N ASN A 274 14.09 -8.90 41.07
CA ASN A 274 15.28 -9.75 40.96
C ASN A 274 15.66 -9.96 39.47
N ASP A 275 16.96 -10.14 39.22
CA ASP A 275 17.51 -10.47 37.91
C ASP A 275 17.34 -9.38 36.83
N LEU A 276 17.43 -8.11 37.22
CA LEU A 276 17.50 -6.96 36.30
C LEU A 276 18.82 -6.23 36.47
N ASN A 277 19.41 -5.80 35.33
CA ASN A 277 20.67 -5.07 35.36
C ASN A 277 20.48 -3.62 35.87
N LYS A 278 21.52 -3.05 36.47
CA LYS A 278 21.57 -1.64 36.94
C LYS A 278 21.16 -0.63 35.85
N ILE A 279 21.44 -0.93 34.58
CA ILE A 279 21.15 -0.08 33.42
C ILE A 279 19.64 0.09 33.24
N TYR A 280 18.85 -0.96 33.41
CA TYR A 280 17.39 -0.91 33.34
C TYR A 280 16.82 0.13 34.32
N TYR A 281 17.23 0.07 35.60
CA TYR A 281 16.74 1.01 36.62
C TYR A 281 17.17 2.45 36.34
N TYR A 282 18.41 2.65 35.87
CA TYR A 282 18.89 3.95 35.44
C TYR A 282 18.04 4.53 34.29
N LEU A 283 17.84 3.75 33.23
CA LEU A 283 17.09 4.19 32.06
C LEU A 283 15.61 4.41 32.42
N THR A 284 15.02 3.52 33.21
CA THR A 284 13.63 3.64 33.66
C THR A 284 13.40 4.92 34.44
N TYR A 285 14.27 5.21 35.42
CA TYR A 285 14.18 6.43 36.22
C TYR A 285 14.34 7.69 35.35
N THR A 286 15.37 7.71 34.49
CA THR A 286 15.65 8.87 33.63
C THR A 286 14.52 9.13 32.64
N PHE A 287 14.03 8.09 31.95
CA PHE A 287 12.90 8.23 31.05
C PHE A 287 11.64 8.71 31.77
N LYS A 288 11.28 8.17 32.94
CA LYS A 288 10.12 8.64 33.72
C LYS A 288 10.27 10.09 34.17
N LYS A 289 11.48 10.48 34.61
CA LYS A 289 11.77 11.85 35.07
C LYS A 289 11.63 12.88 33.95
N PHE A 290 12.06 12.52 32.74
CA PHE A 290 12.20 13.46 31.62
C PHE A 290 11.08 13.39 30.59
N PHE A 291 10.44 12.24 30.44
CA PHE A 291 9.40 11.99 29.46
C PHE A 291 8.15 11.46 30.17
N LYS A 292 7.37 12.37 30.74
CA LYS A 292 6.10 12.06 31.40
C LYS A 292 5.16 11.29 30.45
N GLY A 293 4.45 10.30 31.00
CA GLY A 293 3.45 9.52 30.27
C GLY A 293 4.00 8.43 29.35
N VAL A 294 5.32 8.20 29.35
CA VAL A 294 5.94 7.10 28.58
C VAL A 294 5.99 5.83 29.42
N GLU A 295 5.39 4.75 28.90
CA GLU A 295 5.48 3.41 29.45
C GLU A 295 6.84 2.78 29.13
N ILE A 296 7.39 2.02 30.07
CA ILE A 296 8.71 1.40 29.93
C ILE A 296 8.56 -0.09 30.17
N GLU A 297 8.88 -0.88 29.16
CA GLU A 297 8.95 -2.33 29.19
C GLU A 297 10.38 -2.80 28.92
N TYR A 298 10.66 -4.06 29.24
CA TYR A 298 11.92 -4.69 28.89
C TYR A 298 11.72 -6.11 28.34
N ARG A 299 12.74 -6.59 27.62
CA ARG A 299 12.90 -7.99 27.22
C ARG A 299 14.34 -8.40 27.54
N LYS A 300 14.48 -9.56 28.18
CA LYS A 300 15.79 -10.13 28.51
C LYS A 300 16.36 -10.83 27.28
N LEU A 301 17.67 -10.72 27.10
CA LEU A 301 18.45 -11.39 26.08
C LEU A 301 19.53 -12.22 26.77
N ASN A 302 19.63 -13.50 26.42
CA ASN A 302 20.75 -14.34 26.82
C ASN A 302 21.95 -14.06 25.91
N PHE A 303 22.46 -12.83 25.97
CA PHE A 303 23.63 -12.38 25.23
C PHE A 303 24.66 -11.80 26.19
N ASN A 304 25.83 -12.43 26.25
CA ASN A 304 26.98 -11.93 26.96
C ASN A 304 28.11 -11.67 25.95
N PRO A 305 28.59 -10.42 25.81
CA PRO A 305 29.69 -10.09 24.90
C PRO A 305 30.98 -10.90 25.16
N ASP A 306 31.17 -11.36 26.39
CA ASP A 306 32.33 -12.14 26.83
C ASP A 306 32.14 -13.66 26.64
N ASP A 307 30.95 -14.13 26.25
CA ASP A 307 30.67 -15.54 25.96
C ASP A 307 30.29 -15.75 24.48
N TYR A 308 31.23 -16.30 23.71
CA TYR A 308 31.04 -16.64 22.31
C TYR A 308 29.86 -17.60 22.05
N LYS A 309 29.48 -18.45 23.02
CA LYS A 309 28.38 -19.41 22.85
C LYS A 309 27.03 -18.70 22.71
N THR A 310 26.83 -17.61 23.46
CA THR A 310 25.59 -16.83 23.43
C THR A 310 25.37 -16.11 22.10
N SER A 311 26.45 -15.81 21.37
CA SER A 311 26.38 -15.10 20.09
C SER A 311 25.59 -15.87 19.03
N SER A 312 25.73 -17.20 18.95
CA SER A 312 25.02 -18.01 17.94
C SER A 312 23.51 -18.10 18.14
N THR A 313 23.02 -18.02 19.37
CA THR A 313 21.59 -18.12 19.68
C THR A 313 20.91 -16.75 19.71
N THR A 314 21.66 -15.69 19.99
CA THR A 314 21.17 -14.31 20.08
C THR A 314 20.43 -13.86 18.81
N PHE A 315 20.90 -14.27 17.62
CA PHE A 315 20.23 -13.91 16.36
C PHE A 315 18.78 -14.44 16.31
N LYS A 316 18.59 -15.73 16.64
CA LYS A 316 17.26 -16.35 16.70
C LYS A 316 16.40 -15.73 17.80
N GLU A 317 16.97 -15.54 18.99
CA GLU A 317 16.27 -14.98 20.15
C GLU A 317 15.75 -13.56 19.89
N ILE A 318 16.55 -12.68 19.29
CA ILE A 318 16.11 -11.34 18.90
C ILE A 318 14.99 -11.45 17.87
N TRP A 319 15.10 -12.33 16.88
CA TRP A 319 14.06 -12.50 15.88
C TRP A 319 12.72 -12.91 16.51
N ASP A 320 12.74 -13.86 17.45
CA ASP A 320 11.56 -14.32 18.19
C ASP A 320 10.95 -13.22 19.07
N ILE A 321 11.79 -12.47 19.80
CA ILE A 321 11.35 -11.34 20.63
C ILE A 321 10.69 -10.27 19.77
N MET A 322 11.31 -9.93 18.63
CA MET A 322 10.82 -8.89 17.74
C MET A 322 9.48 -9.29 17.12
N ASP A 323 9.33 -10.52 16.62
CA ASP A 323 8.04 -11.03 16.11
C ASP A 323 6.94 -10.91 17.19
N GLY A 324 7.25 -11.31 18.42
CA GLY A 324 6.32 -11.20 19.55
C GLY A 324 5.96 -9.75 19.93
N ILE A 325 6.88 -8.79 19.75
CA ILE A 325 6.58 -7.37 19.95
C ILE A 325 5.69 -6.85 18.83
N PHE A 326 6.00 -7.16 17.57
CA PHE A 326 5.22 -6.70 16.43
C PHE A 326 3.77 -7.19 16.46
N GLU A 327 3.53 -8.42 16.92
CA GLU A 327 2.17 -8.94 17.08
C GLU A 327 1.40 -8.22 18.20
N LYS A 328 2.04 -7.98 19.35
CA LYS A 328 1.41 -7.29 20.49
C LYS A 328 1.14 -5.81 20.21
N GLU A 329 2.02 -5.16 19.46
CA GLU A 329 2.01 -3.72 19.20
C GLU A 329 1.46 -3.38 17.80
N LYS A 330 0.67 -4.27 17.18
CA LYS A 330 0.16 -4.13 15.79
C LYS A 330 -0.59 -2.83 15.47
N ASN A 331 -1.12 -2.15 16.48
CA ASN A 331 -1.87 -0.89 16.34
C ASN A 331 -0.98 0.36 16.50
N ASN A 332 0.24 0.19 17.00
CA ASN A 332 1.20 1.25 17.26
C ASN A 332 2.28 1.27 16.17
N GLU A 333 2.86 2.45 15.94
CA GLU A 333 4.03 2.56 15.07
C GLU A 333 5.27 2.11 15.82
N ILE A 334 6.06 1.22 15.23
CA ILE A 334 7.25 0.68 15.87
C ILE A 334 8.50 1.35 15.28
N ILE A 335 9.31 1.94 16.15
CA ILE A 335 10.61 2.51 15.80
C ILE A 335 11.70 1.62 16.39
N ILE A 336 12.60 1.14 15.53
CA ILE A 336 13.75 0.34 15.95
C ILE A 336 14.97 1.24 15.94
N ASP A 337 15.53 1.53 17.12
CA ASP A 337 16.80 2.23 17.27
C ASP A 337 17.92 1.20 17.43
N VAL A 338 18.93 1.30 16.56
CA VAL A 338 20.06 0.37 16.53
C VAL A 338 21.36 1.02 16.99
N ALA A 339 21.33 2.29 17.40
CA ALA A 339 22.53 3.02 17.83
C ALA A 339 23.02 2.67 19.23
N PRO A 340 22.16 2.50 20.26
CA PRO A 340 22.62 2.13 21.59
C PRO A 340 23.09 0.66 21.64
N GLY A 341 23.67 0.25 22.77
CA GLY A 341 24.03 -1.16 22.96
C GLY A 341 25.32 -1.61 22.29
N VAL A 342 25.53 -2.92 22.30
CA VAL A 342 26.65 -3.59 21.62
C VAL A 342 26.35 -3.64 20.12
N LYS A 343 27.34 -3.32 19.28
CA LYS A 343 27.21 -3.28 17.81
C LYS A 343 26.55 -4.55 17.23
N TYR A 344 26.86 -5.70 17.81
CA TYR A 344 26.29 -6.98 17.39
C TYR A 344 24.75 -7.01 17.42
N LEU A 345 24.14 -6.52 18.51
CA LEU A 345 22.68 -6.44 18.64
C LEU A 345 22.08 -5.46 17.63
N GLY A 346 22.72 -4.30 17.45
CA GLY A 346 22.29 -3.30 16.46
C GLY A 346 22.31 -3.84 15.02
N ILE A 347 23.30 -4.65 14.66
CA ILE A 347 23.38 -5.32 13.35
C ILE A 347 22.22 -6.31 13.18
N ILE A 348 21.94 -7.14 14.19
CA ILE A 348 20.83 -8.12 14.13
C ILE A 348 19.48 -7.41 13.98
N LEU A 349 19.24 -6.36 14.76
CA LEU A 349 18.02 -5.55 14.66
C LEU A 349 17.90 -4.87 13.29
N SER A 350 19.01 -4.43 12.70
CA SER A 350 19.04 -3.88 11.34
C SER A 350 18.65 -4.94 10.31
N PHE A 351 19.19 -6.17 10.41
CA PHE A 351 18.79 -7.28 9.55
C PHE A 351 17.31 -7.60 9.72
N TYR A 352 16.83 -7.80 10.96
CA TYR A 352 15.42 -8.04 11.23
C TYR A 352 14.54 -6.96 10.59
N SER A 353 14.93 -5.69 10.71
CA SER A 353 14.20 -4.56 10.13
C SER A 353 14.13 -4.66 8.60
N MET A 354 15.25 -4.90 7.93
CA MET A 354 15.30 -5.00 6.47
C MET A 354 14.50 -6.20 5.93
N PHE A 355 14.68 -7.40 6.51
CA PHE A 355 13.99 -8.62 6.10
C PHE A 355 12.48 -8.64 6.41
N ASN A 356 12.01 -7.74 7.27
CA ASN A 356 10.59 -7.56 7.58
C ASN A 356 10.05 -6.20 7.10
N GLN A 357 10.79 -5.54 6.18
CA GLN A 357 10.41 -4.29 5.53
C GLN A 357 10.00 -3.20 6.54
N LYS A 358 10.81 -2.98 7.57
CA LYS A 358 10.64 -1.95 8.59
C LYS A 358 11.75 -0.90 8.51
N ASN A 359 11.40 0.33 8.85
CA ASN A 359 12.39 1.40 9.01
C ASN A 359 13.16 1.19 10.32
N PHE A 360 14.44 1.54 10.34
CA PHE A 360 15.21 1.62 11.58
C PHE A 360 16.01 2.92 11.64
N TYR A 361 16.50 3.25 12.83
CA TYR A 361 17.08 4.55 13.11
C TYR A 361 18.45 4.40 13.74
N TYR A 362 19.35 5.32 13.40
CA TYR A 362 20.71 5.36 13.92
C TYR A 362 21.13 6.80 14.20
N LYS A 363 21.65 7.03 15.42
CA LYS A 363 22.22 8.31 15.85
C LYS A 363 23.74 8.24 15.82
N TYR A 364 24.39 9.13 15.07
CA TYR A 364 25.85 9.26 15.12
C TYR A 364 26.29 9.93 16.43
N GLU A 365 27.31 9.38 17.08
CA GLU A 365 27.78 9.84 18.40
C GLU A 365 28.04 11.36 18.43
N ARG A 366 28.72 11.89 17.40
CA ARG A 366 29.16 13.29 17.32
C ARG A 366 28.19 14.23 16.59
N GLN A 367 27.06 13.75 16.08
CA GLN A 367 26.14 14.58 15.30
C GLN A 367 24.78 14.72 15.98
N HIS A 368 24.17 15.90 15.88
CA HIS A 368 22.78 16.17 16.28
C HIS A 368 21.80 15.71 15.19
N ASN A 369 21.97 14.49 14.68
CA ASN A 369 21.11 13.96 13.63
C ASN A 369 20.78 12.49 13.88
N LEU A 370 19.48 12.21 13.83
CA LEU A 370 18.94 10.86 13.82
C LEU A 370 18.67 10.46 12.37
N VAL A 371 19.47 9.54 11.84
CA VAL A 371 19.30 9.04 10.49
C VAL A 371 18.23 7.96 10.48
N LYS A 372 17.24 8.12 9.59
CA LYS A 372 16.26 7.09 9.26
C LYS A 372 16.81 6.26 8.11
N ILE A 373 16.98 4.97 8.31
CA ILE A 373 17.26 4.03 7.23
C ILE A 373 15.89 3.47 6.79
N PRO A 374 15.43 3.84 5.58
CA PRO A 374 14.11 3.45 5.12
C PRO A 374 14.05 1.94 4.90
N GLN A 375 12.87 1.37 5.08
CA GLN A 375 12.61 -0.01 4.67
C GLN A 375 12.95 -0.18 3.19
N PHE A 376 13.76 -1.18 2.90
CA PHE A 376 14.09 -1.60 1.55
C PHE A 376 13.80 -3.09 1.43
N GLY A 377 13.32 -3.53 0.27
CA GLY A 377 12.88 -4.91 0.04
C GLY A 377 14.04 -5.90 -0.05
N ILE A 378 14.74 -6.13 1.06
CA ILE A 378 15.73 -7.19 1.20
C ILE A 378 14.98 -8.44 1.63
N ASP A 379 15.31 -9.56 0.99
CA ASP A 379 14.74 -10.86 1.32
C ASP A 379 15.83 -11.92 1.26
N TRP A 380 15.49 -13.14 1.69
CA TRP A 380 16.41 -14.25 1.58
C TRP A 380 16.64 -14.60 0.12
N ASP A 381 17.83 -15.09 -0.21
CA ASP A 381 18.07 -15.69 -1.52
C ASP A 381 17.37 -17.05 -1.56
N TYR A 382 16.11 -17.03 -1.98
CA TYR A 382 15.28 -18.23 -2.02
C TYR A 382 15.78 -19.24 -3.03
N ASN A 383 16.40 -18.81 -4.14
CA ASN A 383 16.98 -19.75 -5.11
C ASN A 383 18.11 -20.54 -4.45
N TYR A 384 19.00 -19.83 -3.76
CA TYR A 384 20.09 -20.44 -3.01
C TYR A 384 19.58 -21.41 -1.91
N ILE A 385 18.55 -21.02 -1.17
CA ILE A 385 17.94 -21.88 -0.15
C ILE A 385 17.26 -23.09 -0.81
N ASP A 386 16.64 -22.91 -1.98
CA ASP A 386 15.98 -23.98 -2.75
C ASP A 386 16.97 -25.08 -3.15
N GLU A 387 18.14 -24.69 -3.65
CA GLU A 387 19.23 -25.62 -4.01
C GLU A 387 19.69 -26.45 -2.81
N SER A 388 19.70 -25.85 -1.62
CA SER A 388 20.08 -26.52 -0.36
C SER A 388 18.91 -27.18 0.38
N TYR A 389 17.68 -27.08 -0.16
CA TYR A 389 16.45 -27.38 0.56
C TYR A 389 16.38 -28.82 1.04
N SER A 390 16.84 -29.79 0.25
CA SER A 390 16.77 -31.22 0.60
C SER A 390 17.57 -31.56 1.86
N ILE A 391 18.78 -31.02 1.99
CA ILE A 391 19.67 -31.24 3.16
C ILE A 391 19.09 -30.53 4.38
N LEU A 392 18.71 -29.27 4.19
CA LEU A 392 18.11 -28.41 5.19
C LEU A 392 16.77 -28.94 5.74
N LYS A 393 15.97 -29.57 4.87
CA LYS A 393 14.72 -30.25 5.23
C LYS A 393 14.99 -31.54 5.99
N ALA A 394 15.96 -32.36 5.55
CA ALA A 394 16.36 -33.57 6.29
C ALA A 394 16.82 -33.23 7.72
N TYR A 395 17.53 -32.10 7.88
CA TYR A 395 17.87 -31.55 9.19
C TYR A 395 16.63 -31.16 10.01
N LYS A 396 15.65 -30.46 9.41
CA LYS A 396 14.40 -30.05 10.09
C LYS A 396 13.53 -31.23 10.51
N ASP A 397 13.35 -32.21 9.62
CA ASP A 397 12.40 -33.32 9.79
C ASP A 397 12.96 -34.46 10.66
N SER A 398 14.24 -34.38 11.05
CA SER A 398 14.82 -35.32 12.01
C SER A 398 14.17 -35.11 13.39
N GLU A 399 13.24 -35.99 13.76
CA GLU A 399 12.63 -36.02 15.11
C GLU A 399 13.67 -36.20 16.23
N ASN A 400 14.90 -36.59 15.89
CA ASN A 400 16.05 -36.65 16.77
C ASN A 400 17.13 -35.64 16.32
N LYS A 401 17.19 -34.47 16.96
CA LYS A 401 18.36 -33.56 16.86
C LYS A 401 19.69 -34.23 17.28
N GLU A 402 19.60 -35.40 17.91
CA GLU A 402 20.71 -36.29 18.28
C GLU A 402 21.29 -37.08 17.09
N MET A 403 20.66 -37.07 15.91
CA MET A 403 21.10 -37.88 14.76
C MET A 403 22.25 -37.27 13.97
N PHE A 404 22.52 -35.97 14.13
CA PHE A 404 23.60 -35.30 13.40
C PHE A 404 24.82 -35.10 14.29
N ASP A 405 25.92 -35.76 13.94
CA ASP A 405 27.21 -35.62 14.62
C ASP A 405 28.15 -34.65 13.88
N LEU A 406 29.39 -34.52 14.38
CA LEU A 406 30.41 -33.69 13.73
C LEU A 406 30.78 -34.20 12.32
N SER A 407 30.73 -35.51 12.08
CA SER A 407 31.00 -36.11 10.77
C SER A 407 29.93 -35.70 9.76
N ASP A 408 28.66 -35.70 10.17
CA ASP A 408 27.57 -35.25 9.31
C ASP A 408 27.71 -33.77 8.96
N LEU A 409 28.03 -32.92 9.94
CA LEU A 409 28.27 -31.49 9.72
C LEU A 409 29.42 -31.23 8.75
N LEU A 410 30.49 -32.02 8.83
CA LEU A 410 31.64 -31.94 7.92
C LEU A 410 31.34 -32.47 6.51
N SER A 411 30.29 -33.29 6.35
CA SER A 411 29.82 -33.76 5.05
C SER A 411 28.91 -32.75 4.34
N PHE A 412 28.42 -31.74 5.05
CA PHE A 412 27.58 -30.71 4.46
C PHE A 412 28.37 -29.85 3.48
N PRO A 413 27.73 -29.35 2.41
CA PRO A 413 28.32 -28.32 1.56
C PRO A 413 28.91 -27.18 2.40
N ASP A 414 30.10 -26.69 2.01
CA ASP A 414 30.89 -25.68 2.73
C ASP A 414 30.08 -24.52 3.32
N ILE A 415 29.02 -24.10 2.63
CA ILE A 415 28.22 -22.97 3.04
C ILE A 415 27.23 -23.34 4.16
N LEU A 416 26.62 -24.53 4.11
CA LEU A 416 25.77 -25.02 5.20
C LEU A 416 26.60 -25.26 6.47
N TYR A 417 27.80 -25.81 6.31
CA TYR A 417 28.79 -25.93 7.38
C TYR A 417 29.10 -24.58 8.06
N LYS A 418 29.22 -23.48 7.29
CA LYS A 418 29.54 -22.14 7.83
C LYS A 418 28.42 -21.49 8.65
N ILE A 419 27.16 -21.86 8.41
CA ILE A 419 25.99 -21.28 9.09
C ILE A 419 25.49 -22.13 10.25
N MET A 420 26.08 -23.30 10.46
CA MET A 420 25.74 -24.26 11.50
C MET A 420 26.88 -24.39 12.53
N LYS A 421 26.54 -24.71 13.76
CA LYS A 421 27.48 -24.94 14.86
C LYS A 421 27.02 -26.10 15.72
N ILE A 422 27.97 -26.79 16.36
CA ILE A 422 27.64 -27.81 17.36
C ILE A 422 27.43 -27.14 18.71
N SER A 423 26.35 -27.53 19.38
CA SER A 423 26.02 -27.18 20.76
C SER A 423 25.78 -28.45 21.58
N ASN A 424 25.61 -28.29 22.90
CA ASN A 424 25.27 -29.41 23.78
C ASN A 424 23.89 -30.03 23.45
N GLU A 425 23.05 -29.34 22.68
CA GLU A 425 21.72 -29.77 22.25
C GLU A 425 21.71 -30.28 20.78
N GLY A 426 22.90 -30.53 20.22
CA GLY A 426 23.09 -30.92 18.82
C GLY A 426 23.54 -29.75 17.93
N ILE A 427 23.41 -29.92 16.62
CA ILE A 427 23.71 -28.84 15.66
C ILE A 427 22.66 -27.73 15.82
N ILE A 428 23.10 -26.48 15.83
CA ILE A 428 22.28 -25.27 15.85
C ILE A 428 22.64 -24.40 14.65
N SER A 429 21.64 -23.76 14.04
CA SER A 429 21.87 -22.78 12.99
C SER A 429 21.95 -21.37 13.57
N PHE A 430 22.83 -20.57 12.99
CA PHE A 430 22.90 -19.13 13.24
C PHE A 430 21.62 -18.40 12.81
N PHE A 431 20.98 -18.87 11.73
CA PHE A 431 19.77 -18.26 11.18
C PHE A 431 18.50 -18.99 11.63
N PRO A 432 17.34 -18.31 11.66
CA PRO A 432 16.07 -18.93 12.04
C PRO A 432 15.51 -19.77 10.87
N LEU A 433 16.13 -20.92 10.59
CA LEU A 433 15.83 -21.76 9.43
C LEU A 433 14.34 -22.12 9.29
N GLU A 434 13.65 -22.40 10.40
CA GLU A 434 12.20 -22.68 10.39
C GLU A 434 11.40 -21.56 9.72
N LYS A 435 11.66 -20.31 10.11
CA LYS A 435 10.99 -19.13 9.55
C LYS A 435 11.39 -18.89 8.09
N ILE A 436 12.64 -19.19 7.75
CA ILE A 436 13.13 -19.11 6.37
C ILE A 436 12.37 -20.11 5.49
N PHE A 437 12.13 -21.34 5.95
CA PHE A 437 11.36 -22.32 5.20
C PHE A 437 9.89 -21.92 5.06
N ASP A 438 9.29 -21.35 6.09
CA ASP A 438 7.91 -20.87 6.02
C ASP A 438 7.77 -19.76 4.98
N LYS A 439 8.71 -18.80 4.96
CA LYS A 439 8.78 -17.77 3.92
C LYS A 439 9.09 -18.35 2.54
N LEU A 440 9.98 -19.34 2.42
CA LEU A 440 10.26 -20.01 1.14
C LEU A 440 9.00 -20.68 0.58
N LYS A 441 8.21 -21.34 1.44
CA LYS A 441 6.94 -21.94 1.05
C LYS A 441 5.95 -20.90 0.53
N GLU A 442 5.83 -19.77 1.23
CA GLU A 442 5.02 -18.63 0.76
C GLU A 442 5.50 -18.09 -0.59
N LYS A 443 6.82 -17.96 -0.78
CA LYS A 443 7.41 -17.43 -2.01
C LYS A 443 7.35 -18.38 -3.20
N ARG A 444 7.39 -19.70 -2.96
CA ARG A 444 7.12 -20.71 -3.99
C ARG A 444 5.69 -20.62 -4.50
N GLU A 445 4.74 -20.34 -3.61
CA GLU A 445 3.34 -20.15 -3.98
C GLU A 445 3.09 -18.78 -4.64
N MET A 446 3.79 -17.73 -4.19
CA MET A 446 3.59 -16.36 -4.67
C MET A 446 4.92 -15.58 -4.82
N PRO A 447 5.69 -15.83 -5.90
CA PRO A 447 7.04 -15.26 -6.05
C PRO A 447 7.05 -13.74 -6.31
N PHE A 448 6.00 -13.20 -6.92
CA PHE A 448 5.98 -11.80 -7.40
C PHE A 448 5.11 -10.86 -6.54
N GLY A 449 4.66 -11.32 -5.37
CA GLY A 449 3.69 -10.61 -4.52
C GLY A 449 2.29 -10.55 -5.14
N TYR A 450 1.32 -10.04 -4.38
CA TYR A 450 -0.10 -10.15 -4.74
C TYR A 450 -0.92 -8.86 -4.50
N GLY A 451 -0.25 -7.71 -4.38
CA GLY A 451 -0.94 -6.43 -4.18
C GLY A 451 -1.40 -6.20 -2.73
N GLU A 452 -0.61 -6.66 -1.76
CA GLU A 452 -0.91 -6.63 -0.32
C GLU A 452 -1.42 -5.28 0.19
N LYS A 453 -0.93 -4.16 -0.36
CA LYS A 453 -1.39 -2.81 0.04
C LYS A 453 -2.89 -2.61 -0.08
N TYR A 454 -3.53 -3.21 -1.09
CA TYR A 454 -4.97 -3.13 -1.28
C TYR A 454 -5.72 -3.77 -0.11
N LEU A 455 -5.19 -4.87 0.45
CA LEU A 455 -5.81 -5.57 1.58
C LEU A 455 -5.81 -4.74 2.87
N HIS A 456 -5.06 -3.63 2.95
CA HIS A 456 -5.15 -2.69 4.07
C HIS A 456 -6.39 -1.77 3.99
N LEU A 457 -7.09 -1.72 2.85
CA LEU A 457 -8.37 -1.01 2.71
C LEU A 457 -9.52 -1.70 3.48
N LEU A 458 -9.39 -3.01 3.68
CA LEU A 458 -10.35 -3.83 4.43
C LEU A 458 -10.05 -3.79 5.93
N LYS A 459 -11.05 -3.43 6.73
CA LYS A 459 -10.98 -3.50 8.20
C LYS A 459 -11.31 -4.89 8.71
N ASN A 460 -12.21 -5.61 8.02
CA ASN A 460 -12.65 -6.94 8.43
C ASN A 460 -11.61 -8.04 8.12
N ASN A 461 -11.12 -8.72 9.16
CA ASN A 461 -10.09 -9.74 9.03
C ASN A 461 -10.54 -11.00 8.26
N ASN A 462 -11.82 -11.38 8.32
CA ASN A 462 -12.33 -12.55 7.59
C ASN A 462 -12.30 -12.29 6.08
N LEU A 463 -12.74 -11.11 5.64
CA LEU A 463 -12.70 -10.70 4.23
C LEU A 463 -11.26 -10.58 3.73
N LYS A 464 -10.37 -10.04 4.57
CA LYS A 464 -8.94 -9.94 4.26
C LYS A 464 -8.28 -11.31 4.08
N ALA A 465 -8.57 -12.25 4.98
CA ALA A 465 -8.06 -13.62 4.88
C ALA A 465 -8.62 -14.34 3.65
N TYR A 466 -9.91 -14.20 3.38
CA TYR A 466 -10.55 -14.75 2.18
C TYR A 466 -9.87 -14.26 0.90
N LEU A 467 -9.67 -12.95 0.73
CA LEU A 467 -9.01 -12.40 -0.46
C LEU A 467 -7.56 -12.88 -0.58
N LYS A 468 -6.80 -12.84 0.52
CA LYS A 468 -5.40 -13.29 0.53
C LYS A 468 -5.30 -14.75 0.07
N ASP A 469 -6.10 -15.63 0.64
CA ASP A 469 -6.06 -17.05 0.31
C ASP A 469 -6.60 -17.34 -1.09
N GLY A 470 -7.66 -16.65 -1.51
CA GLY A 470 -8.19 -16.74 -2.88
C GLY A 470 -7.14 -16.39 -3.93
N ILE A 471 -6.39 -15.30 -3.71
CA ILE A 471 -5.29 -14.89 -4.59
C ILE A 471 -4.17 -15.93 -4.58
N ILE A 472 -3.67 -16.33 -3.42
CA ILE A 472 -2.47 -17.16 -3.30
C ILE A 472 -2.73 -18.61 -3.75
N LYS A 473 -3.87 -19.19 -3.36
CA LYS A 473 -4.14 -20.63 -3.52
C LYS A 473 -4.98 -20.97 -4.75
N LYS A 474 -5.84 -20.06 -5.20
CA LYS A 474 -6.83 -20.36 -6.25
C LYS A 474 -6.62 -19.55 -7.53
N TRP A 475 -6.79 -18.23 -7.47
CA TRP A 475 -6.86 -17.41 -8.68
C TRP A 475 -5.51 -17.32 -9.41
N SER A 476 -4.40 -17.31 -8.68
CA SER A 476 -3.05 -17.33 -9.27
C SER A 476 -2.77 -18.59 -10.10
N THR A 477 -3.31 -19.75 -9.70
CA THR A 477 -3.07 -21.04 -10.34
C THR A 477 -4.04 -21.33 -11.48
N MET A 478 -5.19 -20.66 -11.52
CA MET A 478 -6.16 -20.78 -12.61
C MET A 478 -5.58 -20.37 -13.96
N TRP A 479 -4.61 -19.44 -13.97
CA TRP A 479 -3.91 -19.00 -15.18
C TRP A 479 -3.12 -20.09 -15.92
N MET A 480 -2.88 -21.26 -15.31
CA MET A 480 -2.20 -22.39 -15.96
C MET A 480 -2.96 -22.96 -17.18
N GLY A 481 -4.19 -22.52 -17.43
CA GLY A 481 -5.00 -22.90 -18.58
C GLY A 481 -5.41 -21.74 -19.50
N ASP A 482 -4.70 -20.61 -19.49
CA ASP A 482 -4.98 -19.49 -20.40
C ASP A 482 -4.99 -19.97 -21.87
N GLN A 483 -6.10 -19.75 -22.57
CA GLN A 483 -6.32 -20.14 -23.97
C GLN A 483 -5.78 -19.10 -24.96
N ILE A 484 -5.30 -17.95 -24.49
CA ILE A 484 -4.72 -16.88 -25.32
C ILE A 484 -3.32 -16.43 -24.89
N PRO A 485 -2.39 -17.35 -24.57
CA PRO A 485 -1.09 -17.01 -24.01
C PRO A 485 -0.23 -16.16 -24.96
N GLU A 486 -0.57 -16.12 -26.26
CA GLU A 486 0.13 -15.36 -27.29
C GLU A 486 -0.16 -13.86 -27.27
N THR A 487 -1.31 -13.44 -26.73
CA THR A 487 -1.60 -12.00 -26.53
C THR A 487 -0.60 -11.42 -25.56
N VAL A 488 -0.57 -11.95 -24.35
CA VAL A 488 0.51 -11.78 -23.37
C VAL A 488 0.39 -12.87 -22.30
N GLU A 489 1.39 -13.06 -21.45
CA GLU A 489 1.22 -13.89 -20.24
C GLU A 489 0.23 -13.20 -19.27
N HIS A 490 -1.06 -13.52 -19.39
CA HIS A 490 -2.04 -13.18 -18.35
C HIS A 490 -1.70 -14.01 -17.12
N SER A 491 -1.51 -13.30 -16.02
CA SER A 491 -1.02 -13.89 -14.78
C SER A 491 -1.49 -13.06 -13.61
N GLN A 492 -1.27 -13.57 -12.41
CA GLN A 492 -1.48 -12.83 -11.16
C GLN A 492 -0.82 -11.43 -11.17
N ARG A 493 0.22 -11.21 -11.98
CA ARG A 493 0.86 -9.89 -12.11
C ARG A 493 -0.08 -8.83 -12.67
N HIS A 494 -0.99 -9.19 -13.58
CA HIS A 494 -2.00 -8.26 -14.11
C HIS A 494 -2.94 -7.80 -13.00
N SER A 495 -3.59 -8.74 -12.31
CA SER A 495 -4.49 -8.42 -11.19
C SER A 495 -3.80 -7.64 -10.08
N LYS A 496 -2.53 -7.99 -9.76
CA LYS A 496 -1.68 -7.22 -8.85
C LYS A 496 -1.53 -5.76 -9.30
N ARG A 497 -1.24 -5.49 -10.58
CA ARG A 497 -1.08 -4.12 -11.08
C ARG A 497 -2.37 -3.33 -10.98
N LEU A 498 -3.52 -3.94 -11.28
CA LEU A 498 -4.81 -3.26 -11.11
C LEU A 498 -5.06 -2.90 -9.64
N MET A 499 -4.73 -3.78 -8.70
CA MET A 499 -4.81 -3.50 -7.26
C MET A 499 -3.86 -2.37 -6.84
N GLU A 500 -2.62 -2.36 -7.32
CA GLU A 500 -1.63 -1.30 -7.06
C GLU A 500 -2.05 0.05 -7.66
N PHE A 501 -2.55 0.04 -8.89
CA PHE A 501 -3.09 1.22 -9.55
C PHE A 501 -4.29 1.77 -8.77
N THR A 502 -5.20 0.91 -8.32
CA THR A 502 -6.35 1.30 -7.49
C THR A 502 -5.91 1.97 -6.19
N VAL A 503 -4.93 1.41 -5.48
CA VAL A 503 -4.38 2.00 -4.25
C VAL A 503 -3.77 3.37 -4.53
N ASN A 504 -3.00 3.51 -5.62
CA ASN A 504 -2.42 4.79 -6.00
C ASN A 504 -3.49 5.81 -6.37
N LEU A 505 -4.54 5.39 -7.08
CA LEU A 505 -5.69 6.22 -7.43
C LEU A 505 -6.42 6.74 -6.19
N ILE A 506 -6.68 5.89 -5.20
CA ILE A 506 -7.26 6.29 -3.90
C ILE A 506 -6.34 7.28 -3.19
N ASN A 507 -5.02 7.02 -3.18
CA ASN A 507 -4.04 7.90 -2.56
C ASN A 507 -3.86 9.24 -3.30
N THR A 508 -4.31 9.37 -4.55
CA THR A 508 -4.30 10.62 -5.31
C THR A 508 -5.63 11.37 -5.19
N LEU A 509 -6.76 10.68 -5.27
CA LEU A 509 -8.10 11.26 -5.22
C LEU A 509 -8.57 11.57 -3.79
N SER A 510 -8.03 10.88 -2.78
CA SER A 510 -8.67 10.60 -1.48
C SER A 510 -9.72 9.49 -1.54
N GLU A 511 -9.83 8.76 -0.44
CA GLU A 511 -10.80 7.67 -0.28
C GLU A 511 -12.25 8.16 -0.42
N SER A 512 -12.58 9.35 0.09
CA SER A 512 -13.93 9.91 0.01
C SER A 512 -14.37 10.21 -1.43
N ILE A 513 -13.45 10.71 -2.27
CA ILE A 513 -13.75 11.02 -3.67
C ILE A 513 -13.81 9.75 -4.50
N PHE A 514 -12.92 8.78 -4.22
CA PHE A 514 -12.95 7.49 -4.88
C PHE A 514 -14.27 6.75 -4.64
N LEU A 515 -14.71 6.68 -3.36
CA LEU A 515 -15.89 5.92 -2.97
C LEU A 515 -17.21 6.53 -3.42
N ASN A 516 -17.37 7.86 -3.28
CA ASN A 516 -18.56 8.65 -3.66
C ASN A 516 -19.94 7.97 -3.55
N VAL A 517 -20.15 7.17 -2.50
CA VAL A 517 -21.42 6.52 -2.18
C VAL A 517 -21.76 6.85 -0.73
N ASP A 518 -23.01 7.24 -0.49
CA ASP A 518 -23.45 7.71 0.81
C ASP A 518 -23.54 6.57 1.85
N ASN A 519 -23.22 6.90 3.10
CA ASN A 519 -23.38 6.06 4.29
C ASN A 519 -22.75 4.64 4.16
N LEU A 520 -21.49 4.57 3.72
CA LEU A 520 -20.77 3.29 3.58
C LEU A 520 -20.33 2.67 4.92
N GLU A 521 -20.29 3.42 6.01
CA GLU A 521 -19.93 2.89 7.33
C GLU A 521 -21.11 2.16 8.01
N GLU A 522 -22.32 2.19 7.44
CA GLU A 522 -23.43 1.37 7.91
C GLU A 522 -23.13 -0.13 7.76
N GLU A 523 -23.68 -0.95 8.65
CA GLU A 523 -23.54 -2.38 8.61
C GLU A 523 -24.35 -2.98 7.45
N TYR A 524 -23.72 -3.84 6.66
CA TYR A 524 -24.36 -4.69 5.68
C TYR A 524 -24.69 -6.07 6.27
N ASN A 525 -23.74 -6.74 6.93
CA ASN A 525 -23.94 -8.08 7.48
C ASN A 525 -22.89 -8.45 8.53
N ASN A 526 -23.26 -8.87 9.74
CA ASN A 526 -22.37 -9.47 10.75
C ASN A 526 -21.01 -8.74 10.88
N ASP A 527 -21.02 -7.49 11.32
CA ASP A 527 -19.83 -6.63 11.47
C ASP A 527 -19.10 -6.31 10.14
N ILE A 528 -19.74 -6.51 8.99
CA ILE A 528 -19.25 -6.08 7.68
C ILE A 528 -19.95 -4.79 7.30
N SER A 529 -19.20 -3.70 7.17
CA SER A 529 -19.72 -2.43 6.65
C SER A 529 -19.93 -2.47 5.13
N TYR A 530 -20.76 -1.59 4.57
CA TYR A 530 -20.84 -1.45 3.10
C TYR A 530 -19.50 -1.05 2.48
N LYS A 531 -18.66 -0.31 3.22
CA LYS A 531 -17.30 0.03 2.80
C LYS A 531 -16.43 -1.22 2.65
N ASP A 532 -16.45 -2.10 3.65
CA ASP A 532 -15.73 -3.37 3.59
C ASP A 532 -16.27 -4.27 2.46
N LEU A 533 -17.59 -4.31 2.29
CA LEU A 533 -18.23 -5.04 1.19
C LEU A 533 -17.78 -4.53 -0.18
N LEU A 534 -17.76 -3.21 -0.38
CA LEU A 534 -17.33 -2.58 -1.63
C LEU A 534 -15.89 -2.98 -1.98
N TYR A 535 -14.95 -2.80 -1.05
CA TYR A 535 -13.55 -3.19 -1.29
C TYR A 535 -13.38 -4.70 -1.45
N PHE A 536 -14.19 -5.50 -0.76
CA PHE A 536 -14.16 -6.95 -0.91
C PHE A 536 -14.59 -7.38 -2.31
N ILE A 537 -15.78 -6.98 -2.74
CA ILE A 537 -16.32 -7.32 -4.07
C ILE A 537 -15.38 -6.80 -5.16
N PHE A 538 -14.86 -5.58 -5.01
CA PHE A 538 -13.94 -5.03 -5.99
C PHE A 538 -12.61 -5.79 -6.03
N GLY A 539 -12.06 -6.14 -4.88
CA GLY A 539 -10.84 -6.95 -4.78
C GLY A 539 -11.00 -8.33 -5.42
N VAL A 540 -12.16 -8.99 -5.25
CA VAL A 540 -12.49 -10.23 -5.97
C VAL A 540 -12.52 -9.98 -7.48
N ALA A 541 -13.29 -8.99 -7.94
CA ALA A 541 -13.46 -8.70 -9.36
C ALA A 541 -12.14 -8.38 -10.07
N LEU A 542 -11.26 -7.59 -9.45
CA LEU A 542 -9.92 -7.27 -9.98
C LEU A 542 -9.05 -8.53 -10.22
N ASN A 543 -9.29 -9.61 -9.47
CA ASN A 543 -8.54 -10.86 -9.61
C ASN A 543 -9.19 -11.87 -10.56
N ILE A 544 -10.53 -11.83 -10.72
CA ILE A 544 -11.24 -12.88 -11.46
C ILE A 544 -11.86 -12.44 -12.79
N HIS A 545 -11.98 -11.15 -13.08
CA HIS A 545 -12.71 -10.66 -14.27
C HIS A 545 -12.22 -11.27 -15.60
N ASP A 546 -10.91 -11.51 -15.73
CA ASP A 546 -10.27 -12.11 -16.90
C ASP A 546 -10.06 -13.64 -16.82
N LEU A 547 -10.48 -14.30 -15.74
CA LEU A 547 -10.30 -15.76 -15.62
C LEU A 547 -11.11 -16.55 -16.65
N GLY A 548 -12.07 -15.94 -17.33
CA GLY A 548 -12.76 -16.50 -18.47
C GLY A 548 -11.82 -16.90 -19.62
N HIS A 549 -10.62 -16.32 -19.72
CA HIS A 549 -9.58 -16.79 -20.66
C HIS A 549 -9.13 -18.23 -20.40
N THR A 550 -9.37 -18.75 -19.20
CA THR A 550 -9.01 -20.11 -18.80
C THR A 550 -10.19 -21.09 -18.93
N TYR A 551 -11.38 -20.59 -19.27
CA TYR A 551 -12.60 -21.40 -19.31
C TYR A 551 -12.96 -21.81 -20.74
N PRO A 552 -12.87 -23.12 -21.07
CA PRO A 552 -12.90 -23.62 -22.44
C PRO A 552 -14.30 -23.67 -23.10
N LYS A 553 -15.37 -23.47 -22.32
CA LYS A 553 -16.74 -23.82 -22.71
C LYS A 553 -17.67 -22.63 -22.58
N TYR A 554 -18.43 -22.35 -23.63
CA TYR A 554 -19.51 -21.37 -23.61
C TYR A 554 -20.85 -22.06 -23.79
N PHE A 555 -21.69 -22.02 -22.77
CA PHE A 555 -23.04 -22.56 -22.80
C PHE A 555 -24.07 -21.45 -23.05
N VAL A 556 -24.89 -21.61 -24.09
CA VAL A 556 -26.00 -20.69 -24.40
C VAL A 556 -27.16 -21.48 -25.02
N ASP A 557 -28.39 -21.20 -24.57
CA ASP A 557 -29.63 -21.82 -25.06
C ASP A 557 -29.59 -23.35 -25.21
N GLY A 558 -28.98 -24.06 -24.25
CA GLY A 558 -28.87 -25.52 -24.29
C GLY A 558 -27.78 -26.08 -25.21
N LYS A 559 -27.02 -25.22 -25.90
CA LYS A 559 -25.90 -25.60 -26.76
C LYS A 559 -24.57 -25.23 -26.08
N THR A 560 -23.61 -26.15 -26.15
CA THR A 560 -22.24 -25.93 -25.68
C THR A 560 -21.32 -25.68 -26.88
N TYR A 561 -20.62 -24.55 -26.86
CA TYR A 561 -19.54 -24.21 -27.78
C TYR A 561 -18.19 -24.47 -27.07
N TYR A 562 -17.29 -25.19 -27.72
CA TYR A 562 -15.92 -25.42 -27.24
C TYR A 562 -15.00 -24.41 -27.93
N LEU A 563 -14.35 -23.55 -27.15
CA LEU A 563 -13.65 -22.36 -27.66
C LEU A 563 -12.12 -22.48 -27.65
N ASP A 564 -11.56 -23.61 -27.21
CA ASP A 564 -10.11 -23.83 -27.01
C ASP A 564 -9.26 -23.59 -28.26
N SER A 565 -9.88 -23.73 -29.44
CA SER A 565 -9.23 -23.50 -30.72
C SER A 565 -9.63 -22.19 -31.40
N LEU A 566 -10.38 -21.32 -30.70
CA LEU A 566 -10.90 -20.05 -31.19
C LEU A 566 -10.46 -18.89 -30.27
N PRO A 567 -9.15 -18.56 -30.24
CA PRO A 567 -8.61 -17.53 -29.35
C PRO A 567 -9.25 -16.14 -29.51
N SER A 568 -9.74 -15.75 -30.70
CA SER A 568 -10.43 -14.47 -30.85
C SER A 568 -11.76 -14.45 -30.11
N LEU A 569 -12.50 -15.56 -30.12
CA LEU A 569 -13.75 -15.69 -29.38
C LEU A 569 -13.51 -15.76 -27.87
N VAL A 570 -12.49 -16.49 -27.42
CA VAL A 570 -12.13 -16.49 -26.00
C VAL A 570 -11.78 -15.07 -25.54
N ARG A 571 -10.99 -14.32 -26.31
CA ARG A 571 -10.67 -12.91 -26.03
C ARG A 571 -11.91 -12.03 -25.98
N ASP A 572 -12.89 -12.24 -26.84
CA ASP A 572 -14.06 -11.37 -26.91
C ASP A 572 -15.17 -11.73 -25.89
N LEU A 573 -15.22 -13.00 -25.46
CA LEU A 573 -16.22 -13.57 -24.55
C LEU A 573 -15.75 -13.80 -23.11
N HIS A 574 -14.49 -13.53 -22.78
CA HIS A 574 -13.95 -13.86 -21.45
C HIS A 574 -14.79 -13.31 -20.29
N ASN A 575 -15.42 -12.14 -20.43
CA ASN A 575 -16.31 -11.60 -19.41
C ASN A 575 -17.54 -12.50 -19.16
N GLU A 576 -18.14 -13.07 -20.22
CA GLU A 576 -19.26 -14.03 -20.11
C GLU A 576 -18.78 -15.41 -19.64
N LEU A 577 -17.61 -15.85 -20.11
CA LEU A 577 -16.96 -17.08 -19.67
C LEU A 577 -16.64 -17.03 -18.17
N THR A 578 -16.21 -15.88 -17.65
CA THR A 578 -16.01 -15.65 -16.22
C THR A 578 -17.30 -15.86 -15.42
N LEU A 579 -18.47 -15.45 -15.94
CA LEU A 579 -19.75 -15.68 -15.24
C LEU A 579 -20.09 -17.16 -15.16
N GLN A 580 -19.92 -17.88 -16.26
CA GLN A 580 -20.16 -19.32 -16.30
C GLN A 580 -19.16 -20.08 -15.43
N LEU A 581 -17.92 -19.60 -15.35
CA LEU A 581 -16.90 -20.12 -14.46
C LEU A 581 -17.26 -19.88 -12.98
N ILE A 582 -17.83 -18.72 -12.64
CA ILE A 582 -18.36 -18.42 -11.28
C ILE A 582 -19.49 -19.39 -10.90
N ASP A 583 -20.37 -19.70 -11.85
CA ASP A 583 -21.51 -20.60 -11.60
C ASP A 583 -21.11 -22.09 -11.58
N ASN A 584 -19.90 -22.42 -12.03
CA ASN A 584 -19.43 -23.80 -12.12
C ASN A 584 -18.94 -24.33 -10.75
N LYS A 585 -19.74 -25.23 -10.15
CA LYS A 585 -19.48 -25.85 -8.85
C LYS A 585 -18.23 -26.73 -8.79
N GLU A 586 -17.75 -27.25 -9.93
CA GLU A 586 -16.53 -28.06 -9.95
C GLU A 586 -15.29 -27.19 -9.72
N TYR A 587 -15.31 -25.97 -10.28
CA TYR A 587 -14.24 -25.01 -10.09
C TYR A 587 -14.35 -24.29 -8.74
N ASP A 588 -15.56 -23.97 -8.27
CA ASP A 588 -15.84 -23.27 -7.01
C ASP A 588 -14.89 -22.07 -6.81
N ILE A 589 -14.80 -21.19 -7.82
CA ILE A 589 -13.78 -20.12 -7.83
C ILE A 589 -13.98 -19.09 -6.72
N LEU A 590 -15.18 -19.02 -6.17
CA LEU A 590 -15.56 -18.16 -5.06
C LEU A 590 -15.63 -18.92 -3.72
N ALA A 591 -15.10 -20.14 -3.61
CA ALA A 591 -15.08 -20.90 -2.35
C ALA A 591 -16.44 -20.85 -1.62
N GLU A 592 -17.53 -21.05 -2.36
CA GLU A 592 -18.89 -20.94 -1.84
C GLU A 592 -19.16 -22.13 -0.89
N ILE A 593 -18.61 -23.30 -1.23
CA ILE A 593 -18.83 -24.55 -0.51
C ILE A 593 -17.57 -24.99 0.24
N LYS A 594 -16.38 -24.84 -0.38
CA LYS A 594 -15.10 -25.27 0.22
C LYS A 594 -14.19 -24.06 0.44
N PRO A 595 -13.65 -23.85 1.65
CA PRO A 595 -12.78 -22.72 1.91
C PRO A 595 -11.46 -22.87 1.12
N PHE A 596 -10.82 -21.74 0.78
CA PHE A 596 -9.54 -21.77 0.07
C PHE A 596 -8.41 -22.37 0.91
N SER A 597 -8.48 -22.23 2.24
CA SER A 597 -7.52 -22.80 3.18
C SER A 597 -8.17 -23.08 4.54
N SER A 598 -7.43 -23.69 5.47
CA SER A 598 -7.86 -23.86 6.87
C SER A 598 -8.04 -22.54 7.63
N ASN A 599 -7.46 -21.45 7.12
CA ASN A 599 -7.43 -20.16 7.77
C ASN A 599 -8.48 -19.17 7.22
N SER A 600 -9.19 -19.54 6.16
CA SER A 600 -10.27 -18.74 5.57
C SER A 600 -11.62 -19.43 5.71
N LYS A 601 -12.66 -18.60 5.83
CA LYS A 601 -14.05 -19.05 5.78
C LYS A 601 -14.53 -19.09 4.34
N THR A 602 -15.52 -19.92 4.05
CA THR A 602 -16.26 -19.93 2.78
C THR A 602 -17.05 -18.64 2.58
N LEU A 603 -17.40 -18.32 1.34
CA LEU A 603 -18.28 -17.18 1.05
C LEU A 603 -19.65 -17.33 1.75
N LYS A 604 -20.12 -18.58 1.91
CA LYS A 604 -21.36 -18.90 2.60
C LYS A 604 -21.28 -18.70 4.11
N GLU A 605 -20.18 -19.06 4.75
CA GLU A 605 -19.98 -18.81 6.19
C GLU A 605 -19.85 -17.33 6.52
N ILE A 606 -19.34 -16.52 5.59
CA ILE A 606 -19.19 -15.07 5.77
C ILE A 606 -20.53 -14.35 5.58
N PHE A 607 -21.25 -14.65 4.49
CA PHE A 607 -22.42 -13.88 4.09
C PHE A 607 -23.78 -14.54 4.40
N GLY A 608 -23.81 -15.83 4.74
CA GLY A 608 -25.04 -16.56 5.07
C GLY A 608 -26.09 -16.46 3.95
N ASP A 609 -27.28 -15.96 4.29
CA ASP A 609 -28.39 -15.83 3.33
C ASP A 609 -28.12 -14.78 2.24
N LYS A 610 -27.10 -13.91 2.41
CA LYS A 610 -26.73 -12.87 1.45
C LYS A 610 -25.69 -13.33 0.41
N THR A 611 -25.23 -14.57 0.47
CA THR A 611 -24.17 -15.08 -0.41
C THR A 611 -24.53 -14.95 -1.90
N GLU A 612 -25.76 -15.27 -2.30
CA GLU A 612 -26.19 -15.12 -3.70
C GLU A 612 -26.25 -13.66 -4.14
N GLU A 613 -26.64 -12.74 -3.26
CA GLU A 613 -26.66 -11.30 -3.55
C GLU A 613 -25.24 -10.78 -3.84
N VAL A 614 -24.26 -11.21 -3.05
CA VAL A 614 -22.83 -10.87 -3.22
C VAL A 614 -22.24 -11.53 -4.47
N LYS A 615 -22.57 -12.79 -4.74
CA LYS A 615 -22.14 -13.50 -5.95
C LYS A 615 -22.63 -12.80 -7.21
N GLU A 616 -23.91 -12.41 -7.23
CA GLU A 616 -24.48 -11.69 -8.37
C GLU A 616 -23.85 -10.30 -8.55
N ALA A 617 -23.55 -9.60 -7.45
CA ALA A 617 -22.81 -8.33 -7.50
C ALA A 617 -21.43 -8.48 -8.16
N ILE A 618 -20.66 -9.52 -7.78
CA ILE A 618 -19.35 -9.83 -8.39
C ILE A 618 -19.51 -10.13 -9.88
N LYS A 619 -20.49 -10.97 -10.24
CA LYS A 619 -20.81 -11.33 -11.63
C LYS A 619 -21.09 -10.09 -12.47
N MET A 620 -21.90 -9.16 -11.98
CA MET A 620 -22.22 -7.94 -12.72
C MET A 620 -21.00 -7.06 -12.96
N ILE A 621 -20.11 -6.91 -11.97
CA ILE A 621 -18.88 -6.12 -12.16
C ILE A 621 -17.96 -6.79 -13.19
N CYS A 622 -17.76 -8.11 -13.09
CA CYS A 622 -16.96 -8.86 -14.05
C CYS A 622 -17.57 -8.84 -15.45
N LYS A 623 -18.89 -8.86 -15.60
CA LYS A 623 -19.56 -8.79 -16.90
C LYS A 623 -19.34 -7.44 -17.57
N TYR A 624 -19.58 -6.34 -16.85
CA TYR A 624 -19.67 -4.98 -17.41
C TYR A 624 -18.34 -4.22 -17.50
N HIS A 625 -17.21 -4.86 -17.22
CA HIS A 625 -15.91 -4.23 -17.44
C HIS A 625 -15.61 -3.99 -18.94
N ARG A 626 -16.32 -4.67 -19.87
CA ARG A 626 -16.07 -4.58 -21.32
C ARG A 626 -16.71 -3.37 -21.99
N GLY A 627 -16.01 -2.80 -22.96
CA GLY A 627 -16.42 -1.64 -23.76
C GLY A 627 -17.81 -1.73 -24.41
N TYR A 628 -18.18 -2.90 -24.94
CA TYR A 628 -19.44 -3.12 -25.66
C TYR A 628 -20.67 -3.26 -24.75
N LEU A 629 -20.48 -3.31 -23.42
CA LEU A 629 -21.54 -3.34 -22.43
C LEU A 629 -21.64 -1.98 -21.74
N GLU A 630 -22.84 -1.42 -21.76
CA GLU A 630 -23.12 -0.10 -21.19
C GLU A 630 -23.63 -0.20 -19.76
N VAL A 631 -23.16 0.73 -18.93
CA VAL A 631 -23.59 0.81 -17.52
C VAL A 631 -24.85 1.67 -17.37
N GLU A 632 -24.95 2.79 -18.09
CA GLU A 632 -26.02 3.81 -17.93
C GLU A 632 -26.73 4.21 -19.25
N GLU A 633 -27.85 4.93 -19.13
CA GLU A 633 -28.78 5.25 -20.23
C GLU A 633 -28.25 6.30 -21.24
N ASP A 634 -27.39 7.23 -20.80
CA ASP A 634 -27.21 8.54 -21.44
C ASP A 634 -26.11 8.69 -22.51
N LEU A 635 -25.78 7.66 -23.29
CA LEU A 635 -25.02 7.89 -24.54
C LEU A 635 -25.62 7.11 -25.71
N ASN A 636 -25.77 7.82 -26.82
CA ASN A 636 -25.81 7.23 -28.15
C ASN A 636 -24.42 6.69 -28.46
N SER A 637 -24.03 5.55 -27.86
CA SER A 637 -22.91 4.77 -28.38
C SER A 637 -23.36 4.21 -29.72
N LYS A 638 -23.15 4.98 -30.78
CA LYS A 638 -23.20 4.46 -32.16
C LYS A 638 -21.98 3.58 -32.47
N ASP A 639 -21.41 2.93 -31.45
CA ASP A 639 -20.36 1.95 -31.63
C ASP A 639 -20.99 0.63 -31.98
N LYS A 640 -20.94 0.38 -33.30
CA LYS A 640 -21.24 -0.84 -34.03
C LYS A 640 -21.35 -2.06 -33.13
N GLU A 641 -22.58 -2.56 -33.00
CA GLU A 641 -22.90 -3.89 -32.49
C GLU A 641 -21.85 -4.88 -33.00
N LYS A 642 -21.03 -5.43 -32.10
CA LYS A 642 -19.92 -6.30 -32.47
C LYS A 642 -20.47 -7.52 -33.20
N ASN A 643 -19.78 -7.96 -34.24
CA ASN A 643 -20.25 -9.03 -35.12
C ASN A 643 -20.54 -10.36 -34.40
N PHE A 644 -19.91 -10.61 -33.24
CA PHE A 644 -20.11 -11.83 -32.44
C PHE A 644 -21.34 -11.79 -31.52
N ILE A 645 -21.95 -10.62 -31.26
CA ILE A 645 -23.04 -10.46 -30.28
C ILE A 645 -24.31 -11.21 -30.71
N LYS A 646 -24.78 -10.98 -31.96
CA LYS A 646 -25.99 -11.64 -32.46
C LYS A 646 -25.85 -13.15 -32.57
N PRO A 647 -24.78 -13.67 -33.21
CA PRO A 647 -24.63 -15.11 -33.39
C PRO A 647 -24.54 -15.88 -32.07
N LEU A 648 -23.93 -15.28 -31.04
CA LEU A 648 -23.77 -15.89 -29.72
C LEU A 648 -24.85 -15.48 -28.70
N LYS A 649 -25.86 -14.72 -29.16
CA LYS A 649 -27.02 -14.29 -28.38
C LYS A 649 -26.66 -13.64 -27.04
N ILE A 650 -25.62 -12.80 -27.05
CA ILE A 650 -25.14 -12.14 -25.84
C ILE A 650 -26.17 -11.09 -25.40
N LYS A 651 -26.55 -11.11 -24.13
CA LYS A 651 -27.43 -10.08 -23.55
C LYS A 651 -26.63 -8.82 -23.26
N THR A 652 -26.94 -7.76 -23.99
CA THR A 652 -26.26 -6.45 -23.93
C THR A 652 -27.10 -5.36 -23.27
N ASP A 653 -28.11 -5.75 -22.50
CA ASP A 653 -28.93 -4.82 -21.74
C ASP A 653 -28.06 -3.98 -20.79
N LYS A 654 -28.50 -2.76 -20.46
CA LYS A 654 -27.73 -1.85 -19.59
C LYS A 654 -27.74 -2.34 -18.15
N LEU A 655 -26.60 -2.24 -17.45
CA LEU A 655 -26.47 -2.72 -16.06
C LEU A 655 -27.54 -2.11 -15.13
N ILE A 656 -27.78 -0.81 -15.25
CA ILE A 656 -28.76 -0.08 -14.42
C ILE A 656 -30.19 -0.64 -14.56
N ASN A 657 -30.52 -1.25 -15.69
CA ASN A 657 -31.85 -1.77 -15.98
C ASN A 657 -32.00 -3.23 -15.53
N ILE A 658 -30.94 -4.03 -15.64
CA ILE A 658 -31.01 -5.47 -15.31
C ILE A 658 -30.67 -5.78 -13.86
N TYR A 659 -29.77 -5.01 -13.23
CA TYR A 659 -29.36 -5.30 -11.86
C TYR A 659 -30.29 -4.60 -10.86
N ASN A 660 -31.19 -5.39 -10.28
CA ASN A 660 -32.19 -4.94 -9.31
C ASN A 660 -32.09 -5.75 -8.02
N PRO A 661 -31.01 -5.59 -7.22
CA PRO A 661 -30.93 -6.21 -5.91
C PRO A 661 -32.01 -5.65 -4.99
N MET A 662 -32.40 -6.40 -3.96
CA MET A 662 -33.31 -5.91 -2.92
C MET A 662 -32.78 -4.63 -2.27
N ASN A 663 -31.45 -4.49 -2.20
CA ASN A 663 -30.77 -3.39 -1.60
C ASN A 663 -30.34 -2.32 -2.62
N ASN A 664 -31.01 -1.17 -2.62
CA ASN A 664 -30.68 -0.06 -3.52
C ASN A 664 -29.26 0.50 -3.30
N LYS A 665 -28.70 0.41 -2.08
CA LYS A 665 -27.31 0.84 -1.82
C LYS A 665 -26.32 -0.10 -2.51
N LEU A 666 -26.57 -1.42 -2.47
CA LEU A 666 -25.75 -2.37 -3.20
C LEU A 666 -25.82 -2.13 -4.72
N LYS A 667 -27.00 -1.79 -5.25
CA LYS A 667 -27.14 -1.38 -6.67
C LYS A 667 -26.18 -0.25 -7.03
N LYS A 668 -26.14 0.82 -6.21
CA LYS A 668 -25.21 1.96 -6.41
C LYS A 668 -23.75 1.52 -6.36
N ILE A 669 -23.38 0.67 -5.39
CA ILE A 669 -22.02 0.13 -5.25
C ILE A 669 -21.60 -0.65 -6.49
N VAL A 670 -22.43 -1.57 -6.97
CA VAL A 670 -22.13 -2.42 -8.14
C VAL A 670 -21.97 -1.58 -9.40
N ILE A 671 -22.87 -0.63 -9.63
CA ILE A 671 -22.75 0.31 -10.77
C ILE A 671 -21.45 1.10 -10.68
N HIS A 672 -21.15 1.66 -9.51
CA HIS A 672 -19.93 2.44 -9.29
C HIS A 672 -18.65 1.61 -9.52
N LEU A 673 -18.60 0.38 -9.03
CA LEU A 673 -17.46 -0.51 -9.22
C LEU A 673 -17.30 -0.99 -10.67
N ALA A 674 -18.40 -1.25 -11.38
CA ALA A 674 -18.38 -1.61 -12.80
C ALA A 674 -17.76 -0.48 -13.67
N LYS A 675 -18.02 0.79 -13.31
CA LYS A 675 -17.37 1.94 -13.95
C LYS A 675 -15.87 1.97 -13.67
N TRP A 676 -15.47 1.80 -12.41
CA TRP A 676 -14.06 1.84 -12.03
C TRP A 676 -13.24 0.72 -12.64
N ILE A 677 -13.73 -0.53 -12.62
CA ILE A 677 -12.97 -1.66 -13.18
C ILE A 677 -12.70 -1.45 -14.67
N LYS A 678 -13.67 -0.93 -15.43
CA LYS A 678 -13.54 -0.64 -16.86
C LYS A 678 -12.42 0.37 -17.13
N PHE A 679 -12.39 1.46 -16.39
CA PHE A 679 -11.32 2.45 -16.51
C PHE A 679 -9.97 1.91 -16.06
N ILE A 680 -9.91 1.22 -14.92
CA ILE A 680 -8.65 0.72 -14.34
C ILE A 680 -8.02 -0.35 -15.25
N ASP A 681 -8.81 -1.28 -15.77
CA ASP A 681 -8.34 -2.28 -16.73
C ASP A 681 -7.82 -1.63 -18.03
N GLY A 682 -8.52 -0.61 -18.53
CA GLY A 682 -8.09 0.20 -19.68
C GLY A 682 -6.76 0.95 -19.48
N THR A 683 -6.28 1.10 -18.23
CA THR A 683 -4.96 1.69 -17.92
C THR A 683 -3.83 0.67 -17.78
N ASP A 684 -4.09 -0.63 -17.94
CA ASP A 684 -3.06 -1.64 -17.76
C ASP A 684 -1.98 -1.57 -18.86
N VAL A 685 -0.74 -1.79 -18.44
CA VAL A 685 0.45 -1.70 -19.28
C VAL A 685 1.02 -3.09 -19.52
N GLN A 686 1.42 -3.38 -20.76
CA GLN A 686 1.93 -4.69 -21.13
C GLN A 686 3.47 -4.79 -21.18
N ALA A 687 4.22 -3.70 -20.98
CA ALA A 687 5.69 -3.72 -21.10
C ALA A 687 6.40 -4.59 -20.05
N ASP A 688 5.93 -4.61 -18.81
CA ASP A 688 6.49 -5.46 -17.74
C ASP A 688 6.26 -6.97 -17.98
N ARG A 689 5.51 -7.32 -19.03
CA ARG A 689 5.30 -8.70 -19.48
C ARG A 689 6.44 -9.17 -20.41
N ILE A 690 7.38 -8.28 -20.80
CA ILE A 690 8.66 -8.64 -21.41
C ILE A 690 9.63 -9.03 -20.29
N ILE A 691 9.88 -10.34 -20.14
CA ILE A 691 10.81 -10.84 -19.11
C ILE A 691 12.25 -10.41 -19.42
N THR A 692 12.66 -10.52 -20.69
CA THR A 692 13.97 -10.07 -21.22
C THR A 692 13.86 -9.77 -22.71
N ASP A 693 14.83 -9.03 -23.26
CA ASP A 693 14.95 -8.81 -24.71
C ASP A 693 15.09 -10.13 -25.49
N SER A 694 15.79 -11.11 -24.91
CA SER A 694 15.93 -12.44 -25.50
C SER A 694 14.60 -13.20 -25.55
N TYR A 695 13.85 -13.20 -24.44
CA TYR A 695 12.51 -13.77 -24.38
C TYR A 695 11.59 -13.12 -25.43
N HIS A 696 11.63 -11.79 -25.53
CA HIS A 696 10.82 -11.05 -26.49
C HIS A 696 11.14 -11.41 -27.95
N LYS A 697 12.42 -11.42 -28.32
CA LYS A 697 12.87 -11.83 -29.66
C LYS A 697 12.43 -13.26 -30.00
N ASN A 698 12.65 -14.19 -29.08
CA ASN A 698 12.25 -15.59 -29.27
C ASN A 698 10.73 -15.76 -29.39
N ARG A 699 9.94 -14.97 -28.65
CA ARG A 699 8.47 -14.98 -28.72
C ARG A 699 7.96 -14.45 -30.06
N ILE A 700 8.51 -13.33 -30.55
CA ILE A 700 8.20 -12.79 -31.88
C ILE A 700 8.51 -13.84 -32.96
N GLU A 701 9.73 -14.38 -32.95
CA GLU A 701 10.17 -15.37 -33.95
C GLU A 701 9.33 -16.64 -33.89
N ARG A 702 9.05 -17.17 -32.69
CA ARG A 702 8.18 -18.35 -32.52
C ARG A 702 6.78 -18.09 -33.06
N THR A 703 6.17 -16.96 -32.73
CA THR A 703 4.81 -16.61 -33.19
C THR A 703 4.77 -16.45 -34.71
N LYS A 704 5.79 -15.81 -35.30
CA LYS A 704 5.94 -15.66 -36.75
C LYS A 704 6.08 -17.01 -37.46
N ASN A 705 6.95 -17.88 -36.96
CA ASN A 705 7.16 -19.22 -37.51
C ASN A 705 5.90 -20.08 -37.39
N GLU A 706 5.16 -19.97 -36.29
CA GLU A 706 3.89 -20.66 -36.11
C GLU A 706 2.84 -20.18 -37.12
N ILE A 707 2.72 -18.86 -37.34
CA ILE A 707 1.83 -18.32 -38.39
C ILE A 707 2.23 -18.86 -39.76
N PHE A 708 3.52 -18.89 -40.11
CA PHE A 708 3.97 -19.43 -41.38
C PHE A 708 3.60 -20.91 -41.54
N TYR A 709 3.84 -21.71 -40.50
CA TYR A 709 3.47 -23.12 -40.46
C TYR A 709 1.94 -23.30 -40.63
N LEU A 710 1.13 -22.55 -39.90
CA LEU A 710 -0.34 -22.61 -39.99
C LEU A 710 -0.82 -22.24 -41.41
N ILE A 711 -0.26 -21.18 -42.01
CA ILE A 711 -0.61 -20.80 -43.39
C ILE A 711 -0.19 -21.88 -44.38
N ASP A 712 0.98 -22.50 -44.22
CA ASP A 712 1.40 -23.59 -45.10
C ASP A 712 0.47 -24.81 -44.96
N LYS A 713 0.05 -25.14 -43.74
CA LYS A 713 -0.96 -26.17 -43.49
C LYS A 713 -2.29 -25.85 -44.17
N THR A 714 -2.68 -24.57 -44.28
CA THR A 714 -3.95 -24.23 -44.94
C THR A 714 -3.98 -24.55 -46.43
N LYS A 715 -2.82 -24.62 -47.11
CA LYS A 715 -2.73 -24.82 -48.58
C LYS A 715 -3.38 -26.11 -49.08
N GLU A 716 -3.51 -27.11 -48.22
CA GLU A 716 -4.13 -28.40 -48.52
C GLU A 716 -5.67 -28.32 -48.53
N PHE A 717 -6.27 -27.26 -47.99
CA PHE A 717 -7.73 -27.09 -47.92
C PHE A 717 -8.27 -26.22 -49.06
N GLU A 718 -9.47 -26.53 -49.54
CA GLU A 718 -10.15 -25.69 -50.55
C GLU A 718 -10.38 -24.26 -50.06
N PHE A 719 -10.55 -24.10 -48.74
CA PHE A 719 -10.73 -22.82 -48.05
C PHE A 719 -9.54 -21.87 -48.25
N TYR A 720 -8.32 -22.37 -48.47
CA TYR A 720 -7.17 -21.52 -48.78
C TYR A 720 -7.36 -20.72 -50.07
N LYS A 721 -8.08 -21.24 -51.07
CA LYS A 721 -8.35 -20.49 -52.31
C LYS A 721 -9.17 -19.22 -52.03
N VAL A 722 -10.04 -19.26 -51.02
CA VAL A 722 -10.90 -18.14 -50.62
C VAL A 722 -10.07 -17.04 -49.94
N TYR A 723 -9.16 -17.41 -49.04
CA TYR A 723 -8.37 -16.46 -48.24
C TYR A 723 -6.94 -16.24 -48.72
N LYS A 724 -6.57 -16.82 -49.87
CA LYS A 724 -5.20 -16.83 -50.40
C LYS A 724 -4.54 -15.45 -50.36
N THR A 725 -5.26 -14.43 -50.82
CA THR A 725 -4.74 -13.05 -50.87
C THR A 725 -4.42 -12.52 -49.48
N ASP A 726 -5.32 -12.69 -48.50
CA ASP A 726 -5.11 -12.22 -47.14
C ASP A 726 -3.98 -13.01 -46.44
N LEU A 727 -3.91 -14.32 -46.63
CA LEU A 727 -2.87 -15.17 -46.03
C LEU A 727 -1.47 -14.87 -46.60
N GLU A 728 -1.34 -14.66 -47.91
CA GLU A 728 -0.08 -14.26 -48.51
C GLU A 728 0.32 -12.82 -48.13
N ASN A 729 -0.66 -11.92 -47.97
CA ASN A 729 -0.41 -10.57 -47.43
C ASN A 729 0.10 -10.62 -45.98
N ILE A 730 -0.48 -11.46 -45.12
CA ILE A 730 0.03 -11.69 -43.75
C ILE A 730 1.49 -12.16 -43.78
N LYS A 731 1.82 -13.14 -44.65
CA LYS A 731 3.21 -13.59 -44.81
C LYS A 731 4.15 -12.48 -45.24
N LYS A 732 3.72 -11.65 -46.21
CA LYS A 732 4.49 -10.51 -46.70
C LYS A 732 4.74 -9.49 -45.59
N TYR A 733 3.69 -9.03 -44.92
CA TYR A 733 3.80 -8.01 -43.88
C TYR A 733 4.59 -8.47 -42.65
N LEU A 734 4.54 -9.76 -42.29
CA LEU A 734 5.40 -10.33 -41.24
C LEU A 734 6.90 -10.37 -41.61
N LYS A 735 7.22 -10.47 -42.90
CA LYS A 735 8.62 -10.40 -43.38
C LYS A 735 9.11 -8.96 -43.48
N GLU A 736 8.23 -8.05 -43.83
CA GLU A 736 8.50 -6.61 -43.96
C GLU A 736 8.40 -5.86 -42.62
N GLU A 737 7.96 -6.53 -41.55
CA GLU A 737 7.68 -5.93 -40.22
C GLU A 737 6.66 -4.77 -40.27
N ASN A 738 5.76 -4.79 -41.26
CA ASN A 738 4.68 -3.81 -41.39
C ASN A 738 3.45 -4.23 -40.56
N TYR A 739 3.52 -4.00 -39.25
CA TYR A 739 2.50 -4.48 -38.31
C TYR A 739 1.14 -3.78 -38.43
N LYS A 740 1.08 -2.56 -38.97
CA LYS A 740 -0.17 -1.82 -39.17
C LYS A 740 -1.03 -2.47 -40.25
N ASP A 741 -0.45 -2.76 -41.41
CA ASP A 741 -1.16 -3.43 -42.51
C ASP A 741 -1.44 -4.90 -42.22
N LEU A 742 -0.57 -5.53 -41.42
CA LEU A 742 -0.80 -6.87 -40.85
C LEU A 742 -2.08 -6.91 -40.01
N ASP A 743 -2.23 -5.99 -39.04
CA ASP A 743 -3.42 -5.92 -38.18
C ASP A 743 -4.70 -5.64 -38.97
N ASN A 744 -4.64 -4.76 -39.98
CA ASN A 744 -5.78 -4.50 -40.87
C ASN A 744 -6.22 -5.76 -41.63
N THR A 745 -5.26 -6.53 -42.16
CA THR A 745 -5.55 -7.78 -42.88
C THR A 745 -6.08 -8.86 -41.95
N ALA A 746 -5.48 -9.00 -40.76
CA ALA A 746 -5.91 -9.96 -39.76
C ALA A 746 -7.32 -9.65 -39.22
N LYS A 747 -7.67 -8.38 -39.01
CA LYS A 747 -9.04 -7.95 -38.67
C LYS A 747 -10.08 -8.36 -39.71
N ARG A 748 -9.74 -8.31 -41.01
CA ARG A 748 -10.65 -8.79 -42.07
C ARG A 748 -10.87 -10.30 -41.96
N LEU A 749 -9.80 -11.08 -41.77
CA LEU A 749 -9.90 -12.52 -41.56
C LEU A 749 -10.77 -12.86 -40.34
N GLU A 750 -10.53 -12.17 -39.22
CA GLU A 750 -11.26 -12.37 -37.98
C GLU A 750 -12.77 -12.10 -38.14
N ASN A 751 -13.15 -11.06 -38.88
CA ASN A 751 -14.58 -10.76 -39.12
C ASN A 751 -15.33 -11.91 -39.79
N ASN A 752 -14.68 -12.64 -40.71
CA ASN A 752 -15.29 -13.79 -41.39
C ASN A 752 -15.56 -14.97 -40.44
N ILE A 753 -14.88 -15.02 -39.30
CA ILE A 753 -15.05 -16.07 -38.29
C ILE A 753 -16.36 -15.87 -37.55
N TYR A 754 -16.67 -14.62 -37.20
CA TYR A 754 -17.94 -14.25 -36.58
C TYR A 754 -19.13 -14.57 -37.48
N ASP A 755 -18.99 -14.37 -38.79
CA ASP A 755 -20.03 -14.68 -39.77
C ASP A 755 -20.32 -16.19 -39.91
N ASN A 756 -19.40 -17.06 -39.47
CA ASN A 756 -19.48 -18.52 -39.64
C ASN A 756 -19.53 -19.31 -38.32
N ILE A 757 -19.80 -18.65 -37.19
CA ILE A 757 -19.71 -19.26 -35.86
C ILE A 757 -20.66 -20.45 -35.64
N ASP A 758 -21.73 -20.53 -36.41
CA ASP A 758 -22.72 -21.61 -36.32
C ASP A 758 -22.18 -22.95 -36.84
N LYS A 759 -21.10 -22.92 -37.61
CA LYS A 759 -20.40 -24.08 -38.18
C LYS A 759 -18.90 -23.96 -37.96
N ILE A 760 -18.46 -24.15 -36.72
CA ILE A 760 -17.03 -24.21 -36.38
C ILE A 760 -16.43 -25.44 -37.08
N THR A 761 -15.56 -25.21 -38.05
CA THR A 761 -14.77 -26.25 -38.72
C THR A 761 -13.30 -26.12 -38.35
N PHE A 762 -12.54 -27.19 -38.56
CA PHE A 762 -11.10 -27.21 -38.31
C PHE A 762 -10.34 -26.13 -39.12
N GLU A 763 -10.79 -25.84 -40.34
CA GLU A 763 -10.24 -24.78 -41.18
C GLU A 763 -10.46 -23.41 -40.56
N LEU A 764 -11.65 -23.17 -39.99
CA LEU A 764 -11.98 -21.91 -39.32
C LEU A 764 -11.13 -21.68 -38.07
N GLU A 765 -10.87 -22.73 -37.29
CA GLU A 765 -9.97 -22.70 -36.13
C GLU A 765 -8.53 -22.30 -36.52
N ILE A 766 -8.02 -22.83 -37.63
CA ILE A 766 -6.68 -22.46 -38.12
C ILE A 766 -6.65 -20.98 -38.54
N ILE A 767 -7.67 -20.51 -39.25
CA ILE A 767 -7.76 -19.10 -39.66
C ILE A 767 -7.88 -18.18 -38.45
N ASP A 768 -8.63 -18.56 -37.42
CA ASP A 768 -8.70 -17.79 -36.18
C ASP A 768 -7.34 -17.66 -35.50
N LYS A 769 -6.62 -18.77 -35.36
CA LYS A 769 -5.27 -18.78 -34.78
C LYS A 769 -4.32 -17.87 -35.57
N ILE A 770 -4.38 -17.90 -36.91
CA ILE A 770 -3.56 -17.02 -37.77
C ILE A 770 -3.94 -15.55 -37.55
N ALA A 771 -5.22 -15.21 -37.67
CA ALA A 771 -5.72 -13.84 -37.53
C ALA A 771 -5.38 -13.29 -36.14
N PHE A 772 -5.70 -14.04 -35.10
CA PHE A 772 -5.43 -13.69 -33.72
C PHE A 772 -3.96 -13.40 -33.45
N LYS A 773 -3.07 -14.34 -33.81
CA LYS A 773 -1.61 -14.19 -33.61
C LYS A 773 -1.05 -13.03 -34.42
N ALA A 774 -1.53 -12.81 -35.65
CA ALA A 774 -1.09 -11.69 -36.49
C ALA A 774 -1.45 -10.32 -35.87
N ARG A 775 -2.61 -10.18 -35.24
CA ARG A 775 -3.01 -8.94 -34.55
C ARG A 775 -2.14 -8.61 -33.34
N GLN A 776 -1.53 -9.62 -32.70
CA GLN A 776 -0.73 -9.41 -31.49
C GLN A 776 0.54 -8.60 -31.74
N PHE A 777 1.09 -8.61 -32.96
CA PHE A 777 2.33 -7.87 -33.26
C PHE A 777 2.13 -6.36 -33.10
N ASN A 778 1.06 -5.80 -33.68
CA ASN A 778 0.77 -4.37 -33.56
C ASN A 778 0.38 -4.01 -32.13
N HIS A 779 -0.49 -4.83 -31.51
CA HIS A 779 -0.93 -4.66 -30.12
C HIS A 779 0.25 -4.60 -29.15
N PHE A 780 1.13 -5.58 -29.21
CA PHE A 780 2.31 -5.67 -28.35
C PHE A 780 3.32 -4.56 -28.62
N THR A 781 3.56 -4.20 -29.88
CA THR A 781 4.45 -3.10 -30.25
C THR A 781 3.96 -1.76 -29.70
N LYS A 782 2.64 -1.56 -29.64
CA LYS A 782 2.04 -0.36 -29.03
C LYS A 782 2.24 -0.36 -27.52
N HIS A 783 1.82 -1.42 -26.82
CA HIS A 783 1.83 -1.43 -25.36
C HIS A 783 3.22 -1.62 -24.72
N SER A 784 4.19 -2.21 -25.43
CA SER A 784 5.58 -2.34 -24.93
C SER A 784 6.33 -1.00 -24.84
N ARG A 785 5.85 0.04 -25.53
CA ARG A 785 6.43 1.40 -25.52
C ARG A 785 6.15 2.18 -24.24
N VAL A 786 5.23 1.74 -23.41
CA VAL A 786 4.91 2.38 -22.14
C VAL A 786 5.45 1.51 -21.02
N SER A 787 6.35 2.03 -20.19
CA SER A 787 6.83 1.32 -19.00
C SER A 787 5.83 1.35 -17.85
N ALA A 788 5.16 2.48 -17.64
CA ALA A 788 4.23 2.62 -16.51
C ALA A 788 3.18 3.70 -16.79
N ILE A 789 2.00 3.51 -16.19
CA ILE A 789 0.91 4.48 -16.13
C ILE A 789 0.50 4.61 -14.68
N TYR A 790 0.43 5.84 -14.16
CA TYR A 790 -0.01 6.07 -12.79
C TYR A 790 -0.62 7.46 -12.60
N PRO A 791 -1.57 7.60 -11.66
CA PRO A 791 -2.15 8.90 -11.30
C PRO A 791 -1.11 9.74 -10.54
N THR A 792 -0.98 11.01 -10.90
CA THR A 792 0.01 11.94 -10.31
C THR A 792 -0.62 12.99 -9.42
N TRP A 793 -1.75 13.55 -9.84
CA TRP A 793 -2.36 14.70 -9.20
C TRP A 793 -3.86 14.75 -9.47
N PHE A 794 -4.61 15.33 -8.52
CA PHE A 794 -6.02 15.58 -8.64
C PHE A 794 -6.29 17.08 -8.41
N GLU A 795 -6.91 17.72 -9.41
CA GLU A 795 -7.31 19.12 -9.36
C GLU A 795 -8.82 19.19 -9.07
N ASP A 796 -9.19 19.75 -7.92
CA ASP A 796 -10.57 20.08 -7.55
C ASP A 796 -10.77 21.60 -7.63
N ASN A 797 -11.26 22.07 -8.78
CA ASN A 797 -11.72 23.43 -8.95
C ASN A 797 -13.19 23.47 -8.54
N SER A 798 -13.40 23.79 -7.27
CA SER A 798 -14.63 23.74 -6.44
C SER A 798 -15.95 24.30 -7.00
N LYS A 799 -16.06 24.63 -8.30
CA LYS A 799 -17.33 24.96 -8.98
C LYS A 799 -17.60 24.30 -10.34
N ASP A 800 -16.63 23.86 -11.15
CA ASP A 800 -16.97 23.39 -12.52
C ASP A 800 -16.13 22.21 -13.07
N GLU A 801 -14.90 21.97 -12.60
CA GLU A 801 -14.05 20.89 -13.15
C GLU A 801 -13.24 20.16 -12.08
N LYS A 802 -13.26 18.83 -12.14
CA LYS A 802 -12.44 17.94 -11.31
C LYS A 802 -11.53 17.12 -12.24
N ILE A 803 -10.23 17.29 -12.17
CA ILE A 803 -9.30 16.78 -13.19
C ILE A 803 -8.37 15.76 -12.57
N LEU A 804 -8.31 14.56 -13.16
CA LEU A 804 -7.31 13.56 -12.80
C LEU A 804 -6.12 13.64 -13.76
N HIS A 805 -4.93 13.88 -13.21
CA HIS A 805 -3.69 13.87 -13.96
C HIS A 805 -3.07 12.48 -13.93
N ILE A 806 -2.76 11.98 -15.12
CA ILE A 806 -2.16 10.66 -15.35
C ILE A 806 -0.81 10.89 -16.01
N LYS A 807 0.22 10.20 -15.53
CA LYS A 807 1.53 10.21 -16.17
C LYS A 807 1.79 8.89 -16.86
N ILE A 808 2.27 8.99 -18.10
CA ILE A 808 2.73 7.87 -18.92
C ILE A 808 4.25 7.94 -18.97
N ILE A 809 4.93 6.88 -18.54
CA ILE A 809 6.38 6.75 -18.66
C ILE A 809 6.68 5.91 -19.90
N GLU A 810 7.43 6.47 -20.85
CA GLU A 810 7.92 5.75 -22.02
C GLU A 810 9.02 4.75 -21.68
N ASN A 811 9.02 3.62 -22.37
CA ASN A 811 10.07 2.63 -22.34
C ASN A 811 11.23 3.05 -23.26
N LYS A 812 12.27 3.64 -22.65
CA LYS A 812 13.44 4.15 -23.39
C LYS A 812 14.27 3.06 -24.07
N ASN A 813 14.19 1.82 -23.62
CA ASN A 813 15.02 0.72 -24.12
C ASN A 813 14.57 0.19 -25.50
N LEU A 814 13.35 0.55 -25.94
CA LEU A 814 12.76 0.11 -27.22
C LEU A 814 12.73 1.22 -28.29
N LYS A 815 13.52 2.29 -28.12
CA LYS A 815 13.65 3.35 -29.14
C LYS A 815 14.41 2.84 -30.36
N ASN A 816 13.70 2.23 -31.30
CA ASN A 816 14.21 2.00 -32.65
C ASN A 816 14.18 3.31 -33.44
N GLU A 817 15.29 3.67 -34.10
CA GLU A 817 15.45 4.92 -34.89
C GLU A 817 14.51 5.03 -36.12
N LYS A 818 13.79 3.96 -36.48
CA LYS A 818 12.98 3.89 -37.71
C LYS A 818 11.48 4.16 -37.54
N ASP A 819 10.97 4.23 -36.32
CA ASP A 819 9.55 4.50 -36.07
C ASP A 819 9.35 5.90 -35.53
N SER A 820 8.51 6.68 -36.20
CA SER A 820 8.02 7.99 -35.74
C SER A 820 7.44 7.84 -34.33
N SER A 821 8.21 8.26 -33.33
CA SER A 821 7.95 8.05 -31.91
C SER A 821 6.72 8.80 -31.35
N VAL A 822 6.02 9.56 -32.18
CA VAL A 822 4.95 10.48 -31.76
C VAL A 822 3.56 9.84 -31.84
N ASP A 823 3.32 8.86 -32.71
CA ASP A 823 1.94 8.38 -32.98
C ASP A 823 1.39 7.44 -31.89
N PHE A 824 2.18 6.48 -31.40
CA PHE A 824 1.67 5.44 -30.49
C PHE A 824 1.32 5.95 -29.08
N ILE A 825 2.05 6.93 -28.55
CA ILE A 825 1.76 7.49 -27.22
C ILE A 825 0.45 8.29 -27.26
N GLU A 826 0.22 9.05 -28.33
CA GLU A 826 -1.07 9.74 -28.52
C GLU A 826 -2.22 8.75 -28.70
N GLU A 827 -2.02 7.66 -29.44
CA GLU A 827 -3.04 6.59 -29.52
C GLU A 827 -3.38 5.98 -28.14
N ILE A 828 -2.38 5.73 -27.28
CA ILE A 828 -2.64 5.21 -25.92
C ILE A 828 -3.39 6.24 -25.07
N LYS A 829 -3.04 7.53 -25.18
CA LYS A 829 -3.78 8.61 -24.51
C LYS A 829 -5.23 8.68 -24.97
N GLU A 830 -5.48 8.50 -26.26
CA GLU A 830 -6.84 8.45 -26.82
C GLU A 830 -7.61 7.23 -26.32
N ASP A 831 -6.99 6.05 -26.27
CA ASP A 831 -7.64 4.83 -25.78
C ASP A 831 -8.04 4.97 -24.31
N ILE A 832 -7.15 5.47 -23.45
CA ILE A 832 -7.45 5.71 -22.03
C ILE A 832 -8.56 6.76 -21.86
N LYS A 833 -8.58 7.82 -22.70
CA LYS A 833 -9.68 8.81 -22.70
C LYS A 833 -11.00 8.17 -23.07
N LYS A 834 -11.03 7.34 -24.11
CA LYS A 834 -12.23 6.61 -24.52
C LYS A 834 -12.71 5.67 -23.43
N GLU A 835 -11.82 4.93 -22.77
CA GLU A 835 -12.20 4.05 -21.65
C GLU A 835 -12.74 4.86 -20.47
N PHE A 836 -12.14 6.01 -20.14
CA PHE A 836 -12.65 6.92 -19.11
C PHE A 836 -14.05 7.47 -19.44
N GLU A 837 -14.28 7.89 -20.69
CA GLU A 837 -15.58 8.38 -21.17
C GLU A 837 -16.63 7.26 -21.17
N ASN A 838 -16.28 6.09 -21.69
CA ASN A 838 -17.14 4.91 -21.78
C ASN A 838 -17.42 4.25 -20.41
N ALA A 839 -16.60 4.56 -19.41
CA ALA A 839 -16.82 4.18 -18.01
C ALA A 839 -17.78 5.13 -17.28
N TYR A 840 -18.22 6.25 -17.87
CA TYR A 840 -19.16 7.19 -17.25
C TYR A 840 -18.71 7.79 -15.89
N ILE A 841 -17.40 7.78 -15.61
CA ILE A 841 -16.84 8.35 -14.37
C ILE A 841 -17.06 9.87 -14.32
N SER A 842 -17.08 10.52 -15.48
CA SER A 842 -17.29 11.97 -15.60
C SER A 842 -18.67 12.47 -15.21
N LYS A 843 -19.71 11.63 -15.32
CA LYS A 843 -21.09 12.01 -15.01
C LYS A 843 -21.42 12.00 -13.53
N GLU A 844 -20.65 11.29 -12.69
CA GLU A 844 -20.85 11.26 -11.23
C GLU A 844 -20.41 12.56 -10.52
N LYS A 845 -20.01 13.61 -11.26
CA LYS A 845 -19.45 14.87 -10.73
C LYS A 845 -18.21 14.67 -9.84
N ASN A 846 -17.49 13.56 -10.03
CA ASN A 846 -16.26 13.24 -9.29
C ASN A 846 -14.98 13.60 -10.04
N ILE A 847 -14.91 13.31 -11.33
CA ILE A 847 -13.75 13.61 -12.17
C ILE A 847 -14.29 13.97 -13.55
N THR A 848 -14.33 15.25 -13.91
CA THR A 848 -14.89 15.70 -15.18
C THR A 848 -14.03 15.35 -16.39
N LYS A 849 -12.70 15.28 -16.24
CA LYS A 849 -11.77 14.91 -17.32
C LYS A 849 -10.44 14.35 -16.80
N ILE A 850 -9.71 13.70 -17.70
CA ILE A 850 -8.32 13.27 -17.48
C ILE A 850 -7.35 14.13 -18.30
N ILE A 851 -6.18 14.43 -17.74
CA ILE A 851 -5.07 15.12 -18.42
C ILE A 851 -3.82 14.26 -18.33
N PHE A 852 -3.03 14.22 -19.40
CA PHE A 852 -1.74 13.53 -19.42
C PHE A 852 -0.60 14.52 -19.17
N ASP A 853 0.21 14.23 -18.15
CA ASP A 853 1.35 15.05 -17.68
C ASP A 853 2.68 14.73 -18.38
#